data_AF-R9JVF8-F1
#
_entry.id   AF-R9JVF8-F1
#
_cell.length_a   1.000
_cell.length_b   1.000
_cell.length_c   1.000
_cell.angle_alpha   90.00
_cell.angle_beta   90.00
_cell.angle_gamma   90.00
#
_symmetry.space_group_name_H-M   'P 1'
#
loop_
_entity.id
_entity.type
_entity.pdbx_description
1 polymer ?
#
loop_
_entity_poly.entity_id
_entity_poly.type
_entity_poly.pdbx_seq_one_letter_code
_entity_poly.pdbx_strand_id
1 'polypeptide(L)'
;MAPHLQVTAVFDPNIDNEGGGTLEKEDGIVEILEDYEAKFGPSFSIPAYDAFREDVQLRLAHKKPYNRIGKDKQINLLIVVNQMLTGYDSKWINTLYLDKMPEYENLIQAFSRTNRLFGDEKPFGIIKYYRRPHTMKRNIEAAVKAYSGDIPTGLFVDKLPSNLNSMNRFYDEMEDVFKNADIENFEKLPRENSEKRKFAKLFKQFNQRLEAAQIQGFNWAKDTYAVTEADGSESYIVMHFDYNTYLILLQRYKELPSGGGGGAGEEPPFEIDTHITEINTDAIDADYMNSRFDKFFKLWQQGDYDQAAIDQVLRALHKSFAMLSQVEQRYANLFISDIQSGEVKFDPTMTFREYIAKYMRKAEDARIVRIVRRLGCLEDLLRKLLDRKVNVTNYKDFGYFDELVGSVDRRKAEKFFAVIELNNYKPYRLQMLITKYLKEFVISGGIDPYADVIEVGRKAAEKQEQKQSQDTNQSQSENGTVMGEDVPYEEDGDDKVVTRTTVNSRRLSQWYSKSKALACMMNTGCFAYIEEKVCLDEPKYVERQESGKMCLTAYAKEHEEECFLQFKMGEDGKLHYIKLPESIADKEFHYTDYISEDILKQLGLVNEIAERMLDVIQNMGFGDALRELMSNRVCNYSVNVLKNITGLDNNTIEKMWNDKSLTKVNVISACLGLHLPFPVSSTMVEAAELTINMFVGSVKGKAENRSYQGLLSTRWASEYDDIYDDLKAEGMEALIKAPPKAKLSKKKS
;
A
#
# COMPACT_ATOMS: atom_id res chain seq x y z
N MET A 1 -11.97 40.14 28.74
CA MET A 1 -13.09 39.28 28.28
C MET A 1 -12.78 38.79 26.88
N ALA A 2 -13.31 37.64 26.47
CA ALA A 2 -13.13 37.05 25.14
C ALA A 2 -14.39 37.31 24.29
N PRO A 3 -14.56 38.51 23.70
CA PRO A 3 -15.83 38.94 23.07
C PRO A 3 -16.21 38.15 21.82
N HIS A 4 -15.29 37.34 21.29
CA HIS A 4 -15.52 36.47 20.16
C HIS A 4 -16.28 35.17 20.54
N LEU A 5 -16.35 34.83 21.84
CA LEU A 5 -17.07 33.63 22.28
C LEU A 5 -18.56 33.90 22.37
N GLN A 6 -19.33 32.99 21.80
CA GLN A 6 -20.78 32.97 21.86
C GLN A 6 -21.23 32.23 23.12
N VAL A 7 -21.74 32.98 24.10
CA VAL A 7 -22.13 32.47 25.42
C VAL A 7 -23.63 32.61 25.61
N THR A 8 -24.28 31.59 26.17
CA THR A 8 -25.67 31.67 26.64
C THR A 8 -25.83 30.83 27.90
N ALA A 9 -26.99 30.90 28.54
CA ALA A 9 -27.29 30.20 29.78
C ALA A 9 -28.68 29.56 29.76
N VAL A 10 -28.82 28.42 30.44
CA VAL A 10 -30.11 27.75 30.64
C VAL A 10 -30.29 27.47 32.13
N PHE A 11 -31.28 28.15 32.71
CA PHE A 11 -31.72 28.00 34.10
C PHE A 11 -33.09 27.32 34.17
N ASP A 12 -33.46 26.83 35.34
CA ASP A 12 -34.81 26.30 35.56
C ASP A 12 -35.71 27.43 36.08
N PRO A 13 -36.81 27.78 35.40
CA PRO A 13 -37.71 28.83 35.85
C PRO A 13 -38.50 28.45 37.12
N ASN A 14 -38.56 27.16 37.47
CA ASN A 14 -39.41 26.64 38.55
C ASN A 14 -38.65 26.26 39.84
N ILE A 15 -37.32 26.34 39.88
CA ILE A 15 -36.53 25.92 41.07
C ILE A 15 -36.20 27.13 41.96
N ASP A 16 -36.88 27.20 43.11
CA ASP A 16 -36.53 28.11 44.20
C ASP A 16 -35.55 27.45 45.18
N ASN A 17 -34.26 27.63 44.91
CA ASN A 17 -33.24 27.41 45.94
C ASN A 17 -33.12 28.70 46.78
N GLU A 18 -33.55 28.58 48.02
CA GLU A 18 -33.60 29.55 49.11
C GLU A 18 -32.70 30.79 48.95
N GLY A 19 -33.33 31.97 48.78
CA GLY A 19 -32.72 33.25 49.19
C GLY A 19 -32.62 34.39 48.18
N GLY A 20 -33.19 34.30 46.97
CA GLY A 20 -33.24 35.40 46.00
C GLY A 20 -34.67 35.57 45.45
N GLY A 21 -35.16 36.80 45.37
CA GLY A 21 -36.55 37.09 44.99
C GLY A 21 -36.88 36.59 43.59
N THR A 22 -38.06 35.99 43.42
CA THR A 22 -38.57 35.44 42.15
C THR A 22 -38.47 36.44 40.98
N LEU A 23 -38.64 37.73 41.28
CA LEU A 23 -38.54 38.85 40.32
C LEU A 23 -37.14 39.00 39.70
N GLU A 24 -36.06 38.91 40.49
CA GLU A 24 -34.68 39.07 39.97
C GLU A 24 -34.28 37.90 39.06
N LYS A 25 -34.83 36.71 39.30
CA LYS A 25 -34.64 35.54 38.44
C LYS A 25 -35.40 35.68 37.13
N GLU A 26 -36.64 36.15 37.18
CA GLU A 26 -37.43 36.41 35.98
C GLU A 26 -36.77 37.47 35.10
N ASP A 27 -36.31 38.58 35.69
CA ASP A 27 -35.59 39.65 34.98
C ASP A 27 -34.31 39.12 34.32
N GLY A 28 -33.53 38.29 35.02
CA GLY A 28 -32.32 37.67 34.46
C GLY A 28 -32.62 36.67 33.34
N ILE A 29 -33.74 35.93 33.41
CA ILE A 29 -34.17 35.05 32.31
C ILE A 29 -34.58 35.88 31.10
N VAL A 30 -35.30 36.99 31.29
CA VAL A 30 -35.66 37.90 30.19
C VAL A 30 -34.41 38.43 29.50
N GLU A 31 -33.41 38.90 30.26
CA GLU A 31 -32.13 39.39 29.71
C GLU A 31 -31.45 38.31 28.84
N ILE A 32 -31.41 37.06 29.29
CA ILE A 32 -30.84 35.94 28.53
C ILE A 32 -31.60 35.69 27.22
N LEU A 33 -32.92 35.77 27.25
CA LEU A 33 -33.76 35.55 26.07
C LEU A 33 -33.57 36.68 25.05
N GLU A 34 -33.51 37.94 25.51
CA GLU A 34 -33.27 39.11 24.66
C GLU A 34 -31.88 39.06 24.00
N ASP A 35 -30.84 38.73 24.77
CA ASP A 35 -29.47 38.56 24.25
C ASP A 35 -29.38 37.40 23.25
N TYR A 36 -30.09 36.30 23.51
CA TYR A 36 -30.15 35.17 22.59
C TYR A 36 -30.86 35.54 21.28
N GLU A 37 -31.98 36.25 21.36
CA GLU A 37 -32.74 36.73 20.20
C GLU A 37 -31.90 37.68 19.35
N ALA A 38 -31.28 38.68 19.96
CA ALA A 38 -30.42 39.65 19.29
C ALA A 38 -29.28 38.99 18.49
N LYS A 39 -28.83 37.82 18.94
CA LYS A 39 -27.67 37.13 18.38
C LYS A 39 -28.03 36.02 17.38
N PHE A 40 -29.10 35.27 17.63
CA PHE A 40 -29.42 34.06 16.87
C PHE A 40 -30.72 34.13 16.08
N GLY A 41 -31.61 35.09 16.38
CA GLY A 41 -32.78 35.43 15.57
C GLY A 41 -34.17 34.99 16.06
N PRO A 42 -34.40 33.76 16.59
CA PRO A 42 -35.73 33.39 17.07
C PRO A 42 -36.04 34.04 18.43
N SER A 43 -37.20 34.70 18.52
CA SER A 43 -37.74 35.27 19.75
C SER A 43 -38.40 34.19 20.59
N PHE A 44 -38.05 34.14 21.88
CA PHE A 44 -38.66 33.26 22.86
C PHE A 44 -39.15 34.09 24.04
N SER A 45 -40.17 33.59 24.73
CA SER A 45 -40.73 34.20 25.92
C SER A 45 -40.72 33.22 27.08
N ILE A 46 -40.90 33.70 28.31
CA ILE A 46 -40.97 32.84 29.51
C ILE A 46 -42.01 31.71 29.36
N PRO A 47 -43.23 31.92 28.83
CA PRO A 47 -44.16 30.82 28.58
C PRO A 47 -43.68 29.79 27.55
N ALA A 48 -42.80 30.20 26.62
CA ALA A 48 -42.21 29.36 25.59
C ALA A 48 -40.77 28.93 25.94
N TYR A 49 -40.40 28.97 27.23
CA TYR A 49 -39.02 28.70 27.66
C TYR A 49 -38.56 27.27 27.36
N ASP A 50 -39.47 26.29 27.34
CA ASP A 50 -39.14 24.94 26.90
C ASP A 50 -38.69 24.88 25.43
N ALA A 51 -39.30 25.70 24.56
CA ALA A 51 -38.89 25.80 23.15
C ALA A 51 -37.53 26.50 23.02
N PHE A 52 -37.27 27.53 23.83
CA PHE A 52 -35.93 28.14 23.93
C PHE A 52 -34.88 27.10 24.34
N ARG A 53 -35.17 26.33 25.39
CA ARG A 53 -34.29 25.27 25.89
C ARG A 53 -33.98 24.28 24.77
N GLU A 54 -35.01 23.77 24.08
CA GLU A 54 -34.87 22.84 22.94
C GLU A 54 -33.99 23.42 21.82
N ASP A 55 -34.19 24.70 21.47
CA ASP A 55 -33.39 25.39 20.46
C ASP A 55 -31.90 25.42 20.83
N VAL A 56 -31.60 25.80 22.07
CA VAL A 56 -30.23 25.79 22.62
C VAL A 56 -29.63 24.39 22.56
N GLN A 57 -30.39 23.34 22.90
CA GLN A 57 -29.89 21.95 22.83
C GLN A 57 -29.54 21.56 21.39
N LEU A 58 -30.44 21.84 20.44
CA LEU A 58 -30.24 21.48 19.02
C LEU A 58 -29.07 22.25 18.42
N ARG A 59 -28.92 23.54 18.77
CA ARG A 59 -27.83 24.39 18.30
C ARG A 59 -26.48 23.95 18.83
N LEU A 60 -26.39 23.71 20.14
CA LEU A 60 -25.15 23.22 20.79
C LEU A 60 -24.78 21.79 20.35
N ALA A 61 -25.77 20.98 19.97
CA ALA A 61 -25.54 19.63 19.44
C ALA A 61 -25.31 19.57 17.92
N HIS A 62 -25.41 20.71 17.22
CA HIS A 62 -25.40 20.80 15.75
C HIS A 62 -26.37 19.81 15.07
N LYS A 63 -27.54 19.61 15.68
CA LYS A 63 -28.64 18.79 15.14
C LYS A 63 -29.54 19.64 14.27
N LYS A 64 -30.27 19.01 13.33
CA LYS A 64 -31.22 19.74 12.44
C LYS A 64 -32.14 20.65 13.28
N PRO A 65 -32.32 21.92 12.91
CA PRO A 65 -31.90 22.58 11.66
C PRO A 65 -30.45 23.15 11.65
N TYR A 66 -29.69 23.00 12.74
CA TYR A 66 -28.41 23.65 12.99
C TYR A 66 -27.16 22.87 12.55
N ASN A 67 -27.31 21.86 11.71
CA ASN A 67 -26.20 21.02 11.24
C ASN A 67 -25.28 21.72 10.22
N ARG A 68 -25.63 22.91 9.73
CA ARG A 68 -24.86 23.67 8.71
C ARG A 68 -24.70 25.16 9.05
N ILE A 69 -24.74 25.53 10.33
CA ILE A 69 -24.59 26.93 10.74
C ILE A 69 -23.12 27.40 10.68
N GLY A 70 -22.93 28.66 10.28
CA GLY A 70 -21.63 29.33 10.32
C GLY A 70 -21.09 29.44 11.75
N LYS A 71 -19.76 29.55 11.89
CA LYS A 71 -19.07 29.61 13.19
C LYS A 71 -19.56 30.76 14.08
N ASP A 72 -20.00 31.86 13.47
CA ASP A 72 -20.57 33.04 14.10
C ASP A 72 -21.93 32.79 14.77
N LYS A 73 -22.66 31.74 14.35
CA LYS A 73 -24.00 31.39 14.86
C LYS A 73 -24.02 30.16 15.77
N GLN A 74 -22.84 29.64 16.11
CA GLN A 74 -22.65 28.51 17.01
C GLN A 74 -22.54 28.98 18.47
N ILE A 75 -22.98 28.15 19.42
CA ILE A 75 -22.76 28.40 20.84
C ILE A 75 -21.41 27.79 21.23
N ASN A 76 -20.51 28.59 21.81
CA ASN A 76 -19.19 28.11 22.25
C ASN A 76 -19.19 27.73 23.74
N LEU A 77 -19.99 28.38 24.56
CA LEU A 77 -20.10 28.12 26.00
C LEU A 77 -21.56 28.19 26.44
N LEU A 78 -22.00 27.16 27.16
CA LEU A 78 -23.32 27.12 27.79
C LEU A 78 -23.14 27.07 29.31
N ILE A 79 -23.78 28.02 30.01
CA ILE A 79 -23.80 28.07 31.47
C ILE A 79 -25.07 27.37 31.98
N VAL A 80 -24.90 26.44 32.91
CA VAL A 80 -26.01 25.65 33.49
C VAL A 80 -25.83 25.46 34.99
N VAL A 81 -26.94 25.20 35.71
CA VAL A 81 -26.92 24.84 37.14
C VAL A 81 -27.07 23.33 37.35
N ASN A 82 -28.15 22.76 36.84
CA ASN A 82 -28.48 21.32 36.87
C ASN A 82 -29.03 20.82 35.53
N GLN A 83 -29.63 21.72 34.75
CA GLN A 83 -30.11 21.43 33.41
C GLN A 83 -28.95 20.94 32.53
N MET A 84 -29.24 20.07 31.56
CA MET A 84 -28.28 19.54 30.58
C MET A 84 -27.16 18.63 31.15
N LEU A 85 -27.10 18.42 32.47
CA LEU A 85 -26.16 17.48 33.09
C LEU A 85 -26.66 16.03 33.02
N THR A 86 -27.97 15.83 32.77
CA THR A 86 -28.62 14.54 32.56
C THR A 86 -29.42 14.55 31.24
N GLY A 87 -29.48 13.41 30.55
CA GLY A 87 -30.30 13.23 29.34
C GLY A 87 -29.82 13.95 28.06
N TYR A 88 -29.00 15.00 28.15
CA TYR A 88 -28.55 15.78 27.00
C TYR A 88 -27.35 15.16 26.27
N ASP A 89 -27.47 14.92 24.96
CA ASP A 89 -26.49 14.18 24.17
C ASP A 89 -25.93 15.01 23.00
N SER A 90 -24.64 15.35 23.06
CA SER A 90 -23.89 16.03 21.99
C SER A 90 -22.52 15.40 21.78
N LYS A 91 -22.19 15.11 20.52
CA LYS A 91 -20.86 14.62 20.13
C LYS A 91 -19.80 15.74 20.14
N TRP A 92 -20.23 16.99 19.98
CA TRP A 92 -19.38 18.17 19.81
C TRP A 92 -18.81 18.72 21.12
N ILE A 93 -19.39 18.36 22.28
CA ILE A 93 -18.96 18.90 23.57
C ILE A 93 -17.77 18.12 24.10
N ASN A 94 -16.62 18.79 24.19
CA ASN A 94 -15.40 18.17 24.70
C ASN A 94 -15.06 18.55 26.15
N THR A 95 -15.42 19.75 26.60
CA THR A 95 -14.95 20.28 27.89
C THR A 95 -16.11 20.63 28.82
N LEU A 96 -16.02 20.18 30.06
CA LEU A 96 -16.92 20.56 31.15
C LEU A 96 -16.15 21.32 32.23
N TYR A 97 -16.62 22.53 32.53
CA TYR A 97 -16.10 23.38 33.59
C TYR A 97 -17.03 23.27 34.81
N LEU A 98 -16.47 22.92 35.98
CA LEU A 98 -17.22 22.68 37.20
C LEU A 98 -16.79 23.65 38.30
N ASP A 99 -17.68 24.59 38.60
CA ASP A 99 -17.67 25.35 39.86
C ASP A 99 -18.77 24.88 40.81
N LYS A 100 -18.88 23.55 40.92
CA LYS A 100 -19.87 22.85 41.74
C LYS A 100 -19.21 21.61 42.32
N MET A 101 -19.72 21.14 43.46
CA MET A 101 -19.30 19.89 44.08
C MET A 101 -20.43 18.84 43.95
N PRO A 102 -20.68 18.31 42.74
CA PRO A 102 -21.58 17.17 42.60
C PRO A 102 -20.97 15.93 43.27
N GLU A 103 -21.82 15.03 43.75
CA GLU A 103 -21.41 13.82 44.44
C GLU A 103 -21.97 12.57 43.72
N TYR A 104 -21.22 11.47 43.81
CA TYR A 104 -21.62 10.14 43.34
C TYR A 104 -22.16 10.11 41.90
N GLU A 105 -23.42 9.70 41.73
CA GLU A 105 -24.07 9.49 40.44
C GLU A 105 -24.10 10.75 39.58
N ASN A 106 -24.36 11.90 40.20
CA ASN A 106 -24.43 13.19 39.48
C ASN A 106 -23.08 13.56 38.84
N LEU A 107 -21.97 13.15 39.44
CA LEU A 107 -20.63 13.41 38.95
C LEU A 107 -20.32 12.56 37.71
N ILE A 108 -20.65 11.27 37.74
CA ILE A 108 -20.47 10.35 36.60
C ILE A 108 -21.39 10.74 35.44
N GLN A 109 -22.64 11.10 35.72
CA GLN A 109 -23.59 11.57 34.72
C GLN A 109 -23.10 12.86 34.04
N ALA A 110 -22.60 13.83 34.80
CA ALA A 110 -22.01 15.06 34.25
C ALA A 110 -20.75 14.76 33.42
N PHE A 111 -19.86 13.89 33.88
CA PHE A 111 -18.63 13.54 33.15
C PHE A 111 -18.94 12.83 31.83
N SER A 112 -19.98 12.00 31.80
CA SER A 112 -20.41 11.33 30.57
C SER A 112 -20.94 12.29 29.49
N ARG A 113 -21.11 13.59 29.78
CA ARG A 113 -21.50 14.58 28.76
C ARG A 113 -20.35 14.93 27.80
N THR A 114 -19.10 14.73 28.22
CA THR A 114 -17.92 15.06 27.40
C THR A 114 -17.34 13.83 26.67
N ASN A 115 -17.69 12.62 27.09
CA ASN A 115 -17.08 11.37 26.59
C ASN A 115 -17.69 10.81 25.30
N ARG A 116 -18.57 11.56 24.62
CA ARG A 116 -19.18 11.11 23.36
C ARG A 116 -18.16 11.14 22.23
N LEU A 117 -17.95 9.99 21.59
CA LEU A 117 -17.02 9.81 20.47
C LEU A 117 -17.40 10.71 19.28
N PHE A 118 -16.42 11.45 18.76
CA PHE A 118 -16.57 12.31 17.60
C PHE A 118 -15.27 12.31 16.77
N GLY A 119 -15.16 11.36 15.85
CA GLY A 119 -13.94 11.18 15.05
C GLY A 119 -12.69 10.92 15.90
N ASP A 120 -11.53 10.91 15.24
CA ASP A 120 -10.23 10.73 15.90
C ASP A 120 -9.75 12.03 16.60
N GLU A 121 -10.32 13.19 16.24
CA GLU A 121 -10.00 14.51 16.83
C GLU A 121 -10.46 14.66 18.29
N LYS A 122 -11.28 13.74 18.80
CA LYS A 122 -11.82 13.80 20.18
C LYS A 122 -11.60 12.48 20.93
N PRO A 123 -10.36 12.20 21.35
CA PRO A 123 -10.02 10.95 22.03
C PRO A 123 -10.55 10.86 23.48
N PHE A 124 -10.73 11.99 24.16
CA PHE A 124 -11.20 12.03 25.55
C PHE A 124 -11.90 13.35 25.88
N GLY A 125 -12.82 13.29 26.85
CA GLY A 125 -13.46 14.47 27.42
C GLY A 125 -12.60 15.15 28.48
N ILE A 126 -12.58 16.48 28.50
CA ILE A 126 -11.82 17.29 29.45
C ILE A 126 -12.74 17.75 30.57
N ILE A 127 -12.39 17.47 31.82
CA ILE A 127 -13.10 17.98 33.00
C ILE A 127 -12.18 18.93 33.76
N LYS A 128 -12.60 20.18 33.94
CA LYS A 128 -11.91 21.18 34.78
C LYS A 128 -12.78 21.54 35.97
N TYR A 129 -12.29 21.32 37.18
CA TYR A 129 -13.00 21.66 38.41
C TYR A 129 -12.22 22.67 39.24
N TYR A 130 -12.92 23.64 39.82
CA TYR A 130 -12.30 24.78 40.50
C TYR A 130 -12.58 24.80 42.01
N ARG A 131 -13.72 24.25 42.43
CA ARG A 131 -14.17 24.29 43.82
C ARG A 131 -13.59 23.15 44.64
N ARG A 132 -12.88 23.50 45.74
CA ARG A 132 -12.23 22.57 46.69
C ARG A 132 -11.54 21.38 45.99
N PRO A 133 -10.44 21.61 45.24
CA PRO A 133 -9.83 20.60 44.36
C PRO A 133 -9.50 19.27 45.04
N HIS A 134 -8.98 19.29 46.27
CA HIS A 134 -8.66 18.07 47.02
C HIS A 134 -9.91 17.25 47.38
N THR A 135 -10.97 17.92 47.83
CA THR A 135 -12.26 17.26 48.14
C THR A 135 -12.90 16.72 46.87
N MET A 136 -12.89 17.51 45.79
CA MET A 136 -13.45 17.09 44.51
C MET A 136 -12.70 15.87 43.95
N LYS A 137 -11.37 15.84 44.04
CA LYS A 137 -10.58 14.65 43.66
C LYS A 137 -11.02 13.40 44.42
N ARG A 138 -11.22 13.51 45.74
CA ARG A 138 -11.71 12.39 46.56
C ARG A 138 -13.13 11.96 46.15
N ASN A 139 -14.01 12.91 45.85
CA ASN A 139 -15.37 12.62 45.38
C ASN A 139 -15.36 11.90 44.03
N ILE A 140 -14.46 12.29 43.12
CA ILE A 140 -14.23 11.62 41.83
C ILE A 140 -13.75 10.19 42.07
N GLU A 141 -12.72 9.99 42.89
CA GLU A 141 -12.17 8.66 43.20
C GLU A 141 -13.24 7.73 43.82
N ALA A 142 -14.05 8.26 44.75
CA ALA A 142 -15.14 7.52 45.38
C ALA A 142 -16.25 7.16 44.39
N ALA A 143 -16.65 8.09 43.53
CA ALA A 143 -17.66 7.85 42.50
C ALA A 143 -17.16 6.80 41.50
N VAL A 144 -15.92 6.92 41.01
CA VAL A 144 -15.33 5.96 40.08
C VAL A 144 -15.27 4.57 40.70
N LYS A 145 -14.76 4.45 41.94
CA LYS A 145 -14.68 3.18 42.66
C LYS A 145 -16.05 2.49 42.78
N ALA A 146 -17.11 3.25 43.04
CA ALA A 146 -18.46 2.71 43.13
C ALA A 146 -18.99 2.16 41.80
N TYR A 147 -18.59 2.74 40.67
CA TYR A 147 -19.09 2.35 39.33
C TYR A 147 -18.18 1.36 38.58
N SER A 148 -16.87 1.32 38.85
CA SER A 148 -15.91 0.48 38.12
C SER A 148 -15.48 -0.80 38.85
N GLY A 149 -16.04 -1.07 40.04
CA GLY A 149 -15.79 -2.33 40.75
C GLY A 149 -14.31 -2.57 41.10
N ASP A 150 -13.57 -1.51 41.47
CA ASP A 150 -12.13 -1.53 41.77
C ASP A 150 -11.19 -1.84 40.57
N ILE A 151 -11.64 -1.64 39.33
CA ILE A 151 -10.77 -1.64 38.14
C ILE A 151 -10.63 -0.20 37.62
N PRO A 152 -9.53 0.53 37.93
CA PRO A 152 -9.35 1.93 37.50
C PRO A 152 -8.83 2.08 36.07
N THR A 153 -8.38 0.98 35.46
CA THR A 153 -7.57 0.99 34.24
C THR A 153 -8.39 1.45 33.03
N GLY A 154 -8.03 2.59 32.44
CA GLY A 154 -8.65 3.11 31.21
C GLY A 154 -9.71 4.21 31.41
N LEU A 155 -10.07 4.57 32.65
CA LEU A 155 -11.06 5.63 32.90
C LEU A 155 -10.45 7.05 32.91
N PHE A 156 -9.17 7.17 33.26
CA PHE A 156 -8.44 8.42 33.26
C PHE A 156 -7.31 8.40 32.22
N VAL A 157 -7.09 9.54 31.58
CA VAL A 157 -5.95 9.75 30.70
C VAL A 157 -4.67 9.86 31.55
N ASP A 158 -3.57 9.31 31.05
CA ASP A 158 -2.27 9.47 31.67
C ASP A 158 -1.91 10.94 31.85
N LYS A 159 -1.28 11.27 32.98
CA LYS A 159 -0.87 12.65 33.31
C LYS A 159 0.36 13.07 32.49
N LEU A 160 0.63 14.38 32.49
CA LEU A 160 1.70 14.98 31.69
C LEU A 160 3.05 14.27 31.89
N PRO A 161 3.55 14.02 33.12
CA PRO A 161 4.82 13.33 33.32
C PRO A 161 4.88 11.93 32.67
N SER A 162 3.77 11.18 32.73
CA SER A 162 3.68 9.85 32.13
C SER A 162 3.65 9.91 30.60
N ASN A 163 2.94 10.91 30.02
CA ASN A 163 2.95 11.13 28.58
C ASN A 163 4.35 11.56 28.09
N LEU A 164 5.04 12.44 28.81
CA LEU A 164 6.41 12.87 28.47
C LEU A 164 7.39 11.69 28.49
N ASN A 165 7.36 10.87 29.53
CA ASN A 165 8.19 9.66 29.61
C ASN A 165 7.87 8.65 28.51
N SER A 166 6.59 8.49 28.16
CA SER A 166 6.16 7.63 27.05
C SER A 166 6.65 8.16 25.70
N MET A 167 6.58 9.48 25.49
CA MET A 167 7.10 10.13 24.28
C MET A 167 8.60 9.93 24.15
N ASN A 168 9.39 10.15 25.22
CA ASN A 168 10.83 9.87 25.22
C ASN A 168 11.11 8.41 24.88
N ARG A 169 10.42 7.46 25.53
CA ARG A 169 10.59 6.04 25.24
C ARG A 169 10.29 5.69 23.78
N PHE A 170 9.17 6.16 23.24
CA PHE A 170 8.83 5.90 21.84
C PHE A 170 9.82 6.54 20.88
N TYR A 171 10.33 7.74 21.22
CA TYR A 171 11.39 8.37 20.45
C TYR A 171 12.68 7.55 20.46
N ASP A 172 13.14 7.10 21.63
CA ASP A 172 14.35 6.28 21.76
C ASP A 172 14.20 4.96 20.98
N GLU A 173 13.03 4.32 21.05
CA GLU A 173 12.74 3.11 20.27
C GLU A 173 12.73 3.38 18.76
N MET A 174 12.23 4.53 18.32
CA MET A 174 12.31 4.94 16.91
C MET A 174 13.76 5.20 16.50
N GLU A 175 14.54 5.87 17.34
CA GLU A 175 15.96 6.12 17.10
C GLU A 175 16.73 4.80 16.94
N ASP A 176 16.47 3.81 17.80
CA ASP A 176 17.06 2.47 17.71
C ASP A 176 16.68 1.75 16.41
N VAL A 177 15.43 1.87 15.94
CA VAL A 177 15.01 1.28 14.66
C VAL A 177 15.82 1.84 13.49
N PHE A 178 16.06 3.16 13.45
CA PHE A 178 16.83 3.78 12.38
C PHE A 178 18.33 3.50 12.52
N LYS A 179 18.87 3.52 13.74
CA LYS A 179 20.28 3.15 14.00
C LYS A 179 20.60 1.72 13.58
N ASN A 180 19.73 0.76 13.87
CA ASN A 180 19.91 -0.64 13.46
C ASN A 180 19.83 -0.84 11.94
N ALA A 181 19.19 0.08 11.22
CA ALA A 181 19.13 0.09 9.75
C ALA A 181 20.28 0.88 9.10
N ASP A 182 21.31 1.30 9.88
CA ASP A 182 22.41 2.16 9.46
C ASP A 182 21.95 3.51 8.88
N ILE A 183 20.91 4.11 9.46
CA ILE A 183 20.36 5.40 9.04
C ILE A 183 20.59 6.45 10.13
N GLU A 184 21.41 7.45 9.82
CA GLU A 184 21.63 8.60 10.70
C GLU A 184 20.60 9.72 10.46
N ASN A 185 20.23 10.44 11.52
CA ASN A 185 19.35 11.63 11.47
C ASN A 185 18.00 11.42 10.76
N PHE A 186 17.52 10.17 10.63
CA PHE A 186 16.28 9.84 9.95
C PHE A 186 16.22 10.34 8.48
N GLU A 187 17.37 10.35 7.79
CA GLU A 187 17.50 10.88 6.41
C GLU A 187 16.56 10.20 5.40
N LYS A 188 16.27 8.91 5.60
CA LYS A 188 15.42 8.08 4.73
C LYS A 188 14.71 7.01 5.53
N LEU A 189 13.67 6.41 4.95
CA LEU A 189 13.00 5.26 5.56
C LEU A 189 13.91 4.01 5.55
N PRO A 190 13.79 3.13 6.55
CA PRO A 190 14.44 1.82 6.53
C PRO A 190 14.05 0.99 5.30
N ARG A 191 14.92 0.05 4.88
CA ARG A 191 14.65 -0.77 3.67
C ARG A 191 13.60 -1.84 3.95
N GLU A 192 13.66 -2.46 5.12
CA GLU A 192 12.78 -3.58 5.46
C GLU A 192 11.37 -3.11 5.84
N ASN A 193 10.35 -3.87 5.40
CA ASN A 193 8.96 -3.55 5.72
C ASN A 193 8.62 -3.79 7.21
N SER A 194 9.33 -4.71 7.88
CA SER A 194 9.27 -4.96 9.33
C SER A 194 9.62 -3.71 10.14
N GLU A 195 10.74 -3.07 9.80
CA GLU A 195 11.24 -1.83 10.41
C GLU A 195 10.30 -0.65 10.14
N LYS A 196 9.84 -0.50 8.89
CA LYS A 196 8.83 0.51 8.52
C LYS A 196 7.54 0.36 9.33
N ARG A 197 7.05 -0.87 9.54
CA ARG A 197 5.86 -1.12 10.37
C ARG A 197 6.09 -0.77 11.83
N LYS A 198 7.25 -1.14 12.38
CA LYS A 198 7.61 -0.81 13.75
C LYS A 198 7.66 0.71 13.92
N PHE A 199 8.31 1.43 13.00
CA PHE A 199 8.31 2.89 12.96
C PHE A 199 6.90 3.47 12.88
N ALA A 200 6.06 3.01 11.94
CA ALA A 200 4.69 3.49 11.77
C ALA A 200 3.87 3.37 13.07
N LYS A 201 3.98 2.21 13.74
CA LYS A 201 3.31 1.96 15.02
C LYS A 201 3.82 2.88 16.14
N LEU A 202 5.14 3.00 16.28
CA LEU A 202 5.76 3.84 17.30
C LEU A 202 5.42 5.32 17.10
N PHE A 203 5.46 5.80 15.86
CA PHE A 203 5.15 7.20 15.55
C PHE A 203 3.68 7.53 15.81
N LYS A 204 2.76 6.62 15.46
CA LYS A 204 1.33 6.75 15.81
C LYS A 204 1.12 6.84 17.33
N GLN A 205 1.75 5.95 18.09
CA GLN A 205 1.69 5.96 19.55
C GLN A 205 2.31 7.23 20.15
N PHE A 206 3.43 7.69 19.58
CA PHE A 206 4.07 8.94 19.95
C PHE A 206 3.12 10.13 19.73
N ASN A 207 2.47 10.23 18.56
CA ASN A 207 1.59 11.35 18.24
C ASN A 207 0.35 11.39 19.16
N GLN A 208 -0.23 10.24 19.49
CA GLN A 208 -1.32 10.14 20.48
C GLN A 208 -0.90 10.68 21.86
N ARG A 209 0.32 10.39 22.30
CA ARG A 209 0.86 10.92 23.56
C ARG A 209 1.17 12.41 23.48
N LEU A 210 1.66 12.86 22.33
CA LEU A 210 1.93 14.27 22.06
C LEU A 210 0.65 15.12 22.11
N GLU A 211 -0.44 14.68 21.45
CA GLU A 211 -1.73 15.36 21.50
C GLU A 211 -2.26 15.47 22.94
N ALA A 212 -2.19 14.38 23.70
CA ALA A 212 -2.56 14.38 25.11
C ALA A 212 -1.68 15.34 25.94
N ALA A 213 -0.37 15.34 25.70
CA ALA A 213 0.57 16.23 26.39
C ALA A 213 0.33 17.71 26.04
N GLN A 214 0.04 18.04 24.77
CA GLN A 214 -0.27 19.40 24.33
C GLN A 214 -1.49 19.96 25.05
N ILE A 215 -2.56 19.17 25.17
CA ILE A 215 -3.77 19.55 25.93
C ILE A 215 -3.44 19.78 27.42
N GLN A 216 -2.48 19.03 27.95
CA GLN A 216 -2.03 19.11 29.34
C GLN A 216 -0.95 20.18 29.58
N GLY A 217 -0.56 20.95 28.57
CA GLY A 217 0.36 22.09 28.70
C GLY A 217 1.80 21.85 28.24
N PHE A 218 2.06 20.81 27.45
CA PHE A 218 3.34 20.64 26.76
C PHE A 218 3.61 21.82 25.81
N ASN A 219 4.87 22.24 25.77
CA ASN A 219 5.37 23.34 24.95
C ASN A 219 6.71 22.97 24.33
N TRP A 220 6.80 23.05 23.00
CA TRP A 220 8.02 22.78 22.22
C TRP A 220 9.21 23.68 22.58
N ALA A 221 9.00 24.85 23.17
CA ALA A 221 10.06 25.75 23.62
C ALA A 221 10.71 25.32 24.96
N LYS A 222 10.14 24.33 25.65
CA LYS A 222 10.67 23.81 26.92
C LYS A 222 11.26 22.42 26.70
N ASP A 223 12.52 22.26 27.08
CA ASP A 223 13.25 20.99 27.05
C ASP A 223 13.12 20.19 28.35
N THR A 224 12.75 20.85 29.45
CA THR A 224 12.76 20.25 30.79
C THR A 224 11.48 20.56 31.55
N TYR A 225 10.91 19.55 32.21
CA TYR A 225 9.70 19.64 33.00
C TYR A 225 9.95 19.16 34.43
N ALA A 226 9.60 19.99 35.41
CA ALA A 226 9.63 19.60 36.82
C ALA A 226 8.40 18.78 37.18
N VAL A 227 8.60 17.73 37.97
CA VAL A 227 7.58 16.79 38.43
C VAL A 227 7.68 16.70 39.94
N THR A 228 6.59 17.04 40.63
CA THR A 228 6.52 16.86 42.09
C THR A 228 6.06 15.44 42.40
N GLU A 229 6.93 14.68 43.04
CA GLU A 229 6.67 13.31 43.48
C GLU A 229 5.74 13.29 44.71
N ALA A 230 5.20 12.10 45.03
CA ALA A 230 4.25 11.94 46.14
C ALA A 230 4.86 12.24 47.52
N ASP A 231 6.18 12.18 47.65
CA ASP A 231 6.94 12.50 48.86
C ASP A 231 7.32 13.99 48.96
N GLY A 232 6.95 14.80 47.97
CA GLY A 232 7.28 16.23 47.90
C GLY A 232 8.66 16.53 47.30
N SER A 233 9.41 15.53 46.83
CA SER A 233 10.63 15.74 46.06
C SER A 233 10.31 16.20 44.62
N GLU A 234 11.24 16.93 44.00
CA GLU A 234 11.13 17.36 42.61
C GLU A 234 12.06 16.52 41.73
N SER A 235 11.48 15.80 40.77
CA SER A 235 12.20 15.14 39.69
C SER A 235 12.07 15.96 38.40
N TYR A 236 12.99 15.76 37.45
CA TYR A 236 13.01 16.52 36.19
C TYR A 236 12.98 15.54 35.01
N ILE A 237 12.10 15.81 34.05
CA ILE A 237 12.03 15.08 32.78
C ILE A 237 12.64 15.96 31.71
N VAL A 238 13.71 15.48 31.09
CA VAL A 238 14.37 16.12 29.94
C VAL A 238 13.87 15.47 28.67
N MET A 239 13.44 16.26 27.69
CA MET A 239 12.96 15.76 26.40
C MET A 239 14.12 15.36 25.50
N HIS A 240 14.06 14.17 24.89
CA HIS A 240 15.13 13.64 24.04
C HIS A 240 15.06 14.13 22.58
N PHE A 241 14.00 14.84 22.22
CA PHE A 241 13.72 15.33 20.88
C PHE A 241 13.25 16.79 20.93
N ASP A 242 13.38 17.47 19.80
CA ASP A 242 12.87 18.82 19.61
C ASP A 242 11.81 18.86 18.51
N TYR A 243 11.30 20.06 18.22
CA TYR A 243 10.29 20.25 17.18
C TYR A 243 10.83 19.87 15.79
N ASN A 244 12.10 20.13 15.48
CA ASN A 244 12.69 19.80 14.19
C ASN A 244 12.77 18.29 13.96
N THR A 245 13.16 17.54 14.99
CA THR A 245 13.17 16.09 14.96
C THR A 245 11.78 15.51 14.75
N TYR A 246 10.76 16.10 15.38
CA TYR A 246 9.37 15.72 15.11
C TYR A 246 8.97 15.93 13.64
N LEU A 247 9.33 17.07 13.03
CA LEU A 247 9.04 17.36 11.63
C LEU A 247 9.71 16.35 10.68
N ILE A 248 10.97 15.97 10.96
CA ILE A 248 11.68 14.96 10.18
C ILE A 248 10.96 13.60 10.27
N LEU A 249 10.60 13.16 11.48
CA LEU A 249 9.88 11.90 11.68
C LEU A 249 8.50 11.94 11.01
N LEU A 250 7.80 13.07 11.08
CA LEU A 250 6.53 13.27 10.38
C LEU A 250 6.70 13.17 8.87
N GLN A 251 7.76 13.74 8.31
CA GLN A 251 8.05 13.63 6.88
C GLN A 251 8.32 12.18 6.47
N ARG A 252 9.09 11.42 7.27
CA ARG A 252 9.28 9.98 7.07
C ARG A 252 7.97 9.21 7.17
N TYR A 253 7.07 9.60 8.09
CA TYR A 253 5.75 8.99 8.22
C TYR A 253 4.86 9.24 7.00
N LYS A 254 4.88 10.46 6.45
CA LYS A 254 4.17 10.82 5.20
C LYS A 254 4.66 10.05 3.97
N GLU A 255 5.91 9.60 3.98
CA GLU A 255 6.50 8.79 2.90
C GLU A 255 6.09 7.31 2.96
N LEU A 256 5.45 6.86 4.05
CA LEU A 256 4.91 5.51 4.12
C LEU A 256 3.73 5.36 3.16
N PRO A 257 3.62 4.24 2.43
CA PRO A 257 2.54 4.04 1.47
C PRO A 257 1.20 3.92 2.20
N SER A 258 0.29 4.89 1.98
CA SER A 258 -1.08 4.88 2.51
C SER A 258 -1.90 3.78 1.83
N GLY A 259 -2.54 2.91 2.62
CA GLY A 259 -3.28 1.76 2.15
C GLY A 259 -4.42 2.13 1.21
N GLY A 260 -4.18 1.94 -0.09
CA GLY A 260 -5.12 2.21 -1.17
C GLY A 260 -4.94 1.23 -2.32
N GLY A 261 -4.94 -0.06 -1.99
CA GLY A 261 -4.73 -1.15 -2.95
C GLY A 261 -4.91 -2.50 -2.26
N GLY A 262 -6.09 -2.76 -1.71
CA GLY A 262 -6.39 -4.00 -1.01
C GLY A 262 -6.35 -5.22 -1.94
N GLY A 263 -5.20 -5.90 -1.98
CA GLY A 263 -5.02 -7.24 -2.52
C GLY A 263 -4.73 -8.22 -1.38
N ALA A 264 -5.48 -9.33 -1.31
CA ALA A 264 -5.33 -10.32 -0.26
C ALA A 264 -3.96 -11.02 -0.34
N GLY A 265 -3.11 -10.81 0.66
CA GLY A 265 -1.79 -11.41 0.79
C GLY A 265 -0.70 -10.47 1.31
N GLU A 266 -0.91 -9.15 1.29
CA GLU A 266 0.03 -8.22 1.90
C GLU A 266 0.06 -8.41 3.43
N GLU A 267 1.26 -8.36 4.02
CA GLU A 267 1.40 -7.99 5.42
C GLU A 267 0.49 -6.78 5.67
N PRO A 268 -0.29 -6.77 6.78
CA PRO A 268 -1.38 -5.82 6.93
C PRO A 268 -0.90 -4.41 6.59
N PRO A 269 -1.67 -3.66 5.79
CA PRO A 269 -1.29 -2.33 5.34
C PRO A 269 -0.84 -1.52 6.54
N PHE A 270 0.22 -0.71 6.36
CA PHE A 270 0.69 0.16 7.43
C PHE A 270 -0.51 0.90 8.01
N GLU A 271 -0.72 0.80 9.32
CA GLU A 271 -1.75 1.56 10.02
C GLU A 271 -1.35 3.05 10.03
N ILE A 272 -1.54 3.69 8.88
CA ILE A 272 -1.26 5.09 8.68
C ILE A 272 -2.51 5.86 9.08
N ASP A 273 -2.32 6.76 10.03
CA ASP A 273 -3.33 7.70 10.45
C ASP A 273 -3.36 8.87 9.46
N THR A 274 -4.47 8.99 8.73
CA THR A 274 -4.64 10.03 7.71
C THR A 274 -4.64 11.43 8.30
N HIS A 275 -5.07 11.60 9.55
CA HIS A 275 -5.05 12.89 10.23
C HIS A 275 -3.61 13.38 10.41
N ILE A 276 -2.70 12.46 10.77
CA ILE A 276 -1.28 12.76 10.92
C ILE A 276 -0.67 13.17 9.58
N THR A 277 -1.02 12.50 8.48
CA THR A 277 -0.45 12.85 7.17
C THR A 277 -0.95 14.18 6.60
N GLU A 278 -2.10 14.67 7.07
CA GLU A 278 -2.68 15.96 6.69
C GLU A 278 -2.06 17.16 7.42
N ILE A 279 -1.24 16.93 8.46
CA ILE A 279 -0.57 18.01 9.20
C ILE A 279 0.35 18.78 8.24
N ASN A 280 -0.01 20.04 7.94
CA ASN A 280 0.79 20.90 7.07
C ASN A 280 1.97 21.50 7.85
N THR A 281 3.20 21.18 7.42
CA THR A 281 4.45 21.65 8.04
C THR A 281 5.31 22.50 7.10
N ASP A 282 4.88 22.65 5.84
CA ASP A 282 5.72 23.14 4.74
C ASP A 282 6.29 24.54 4.99
N ALA A 283 5.53 25.41 5.66
CA ALA A 283 5.91 26.79 5.93
C ALA A 283 7.07 26.90 6.95
N ILE A 284 7.05 26.08 8.00
CA ILE A 284 8.05 26.16 9.07
C ILE A 284 9.34 25.44 8.63
N ASP A 285 9.20 24.33 7.88
CA ASP A 285 10.30 23.61 7.27
C ASP A 285 11.12 24.52 6.33
N ALA A 286 10.42 25.37 5.55
CA ALA A 286 11.05 26.30 4.62
C ALA A 286 11.88 27.37 5.34
N ASP A 287 11.37 28.00 6.40
CA ASP A 287 12.05 29.09 7.09
C ASP A 287 13.35 28.63 7.76
N TYR A 288 13.32 27.46 8.42
CA TYR A 288 14.52 26.91 9.06
C TYR A 288 15.60 26.54 8.04
N MET A 289 15.23 25.82 6.97
CA MET A 289 16.17 25.45 5.90
C MET A 289 16.75 26.68 5.19
N ASN A 290 15.90 27.65 4.86
CA ASN A 290 16.34 28.90 4.23
C ASN A 290 17.33 29.65 5.12
N SER A 291 17.10 29.70 6.44
CA SER A 291 18.06 30.33 7.37
C SER A 291 19.44 29.67 7.39
N ARG A 292 19.51 28.34 7.21
CA ARG A 292 20.78 27.59 7.13
C ARG A 292 21.46 27.81 5.78
N PHE A 293 20.66 27.83 4.72
CA PHE A 293 21.13 28.12 3.37
C PHE A 293 21.66 29.56 3.24
N ASP A 294 21.01 30.55 3.84
CA ASP A 294 21.47 31.94 3.84
C ASP A 294 22.80 32.09 4.57
N LYS A 295 23.01 31.33 5.65
CA LYS A 295 24.29 31.28 6.37
C LYS A 295 25.39 30.67 5.51
N PHE A 296 25.08 29.57 4.82
CA PHE A 296 25.98 28.94 3.86
C PHE A 296 26.35 29.92 2.74
N PHE A 297 25.35 30.60 2.18
CA PHE A 297 25.52 31.58 1.10
C PHE A 297 26.41 32.74 1.51
N LYS A 298 26.16 33.35 2.67
CA LYS A 298 26.97 34.48 3.17
C LYS A 298 28.45 34.10 3.34
N LEU A 299 28.73 32.91 3.88
CA LEU A 299 30.10 32.43 4.05
C LEU A 299 30.77 32.13 2.70
N TRP A 300 30.04 31.52 1.77
CA TRP A 300 30.54 31.20 0.43
C TRP A 300 30.88 32.47 -0.38
N GLN A 301 30.07 33.53 -0.28
CA GLN A 301 30.29 34.79 -1.00
C GLN A 301 31.48 35.60 -0.48
N GLN A 302 31.87 35.42 0.79
CA GLN A 302 32.95 36.20 1.41
C GLN A 302 34.35 35.80 0.92
N GLY A 303 34.53 34.64 0.28
CA GLY A 303 35.78 34.24 -0.39
C GLY A 303 36.99 33.95 0.51
N ASP A 304 36.96 34.37 1.78
CA ASP A 304 37.99 34.19 2.80
C ASP A 304 37.41 33.36 3.96
N TYR A 305 37.30 32.04 3.76
CA TYR A 305 36.65 31.15 4.72
C TYR A 305 37.58 30.05 5.22
N ASP A 306 37.47 29.76 6.52
CA ASP A 306 38.00 28.54 7.10
C ASP A 306 37.22 27.35 6.54
N GLN A 307 37.90 26.42 5.87
CA GLN A 307 37.32 25.21 5.30
C GLN A 307 36.48 24.46 6.34
N ALA A 308 36.92 24.47 7.61
CA ALA A 308 36.21 23.84 8.71
C ALA A 308 34.87 24.51 9.03
N ALA A 309 34.76 25.82 8.86
CA ALA A 309 33.53 26.58 9.10
C ALA A 309 32.49 26.32 8.00
N ILE A 310 32.92 26.24 6.73
CA ILE A 310 32.03 25.84 5.62
C ILE A 310 31.55 24.41 5.81
N ASP A 311 32.44 23.47 6.14
CA ASP A 311 32.06 22.07 6.35
C ASP A 311 31.09 21.91 7.53
N GLN A 312 31.16 22.76 8.55
CA GLN A 312 30.21 22.76 9.65
C GLN A 312 28.82 23.25 9.21
N VAL A 313 28.76 24.34 8.43
CA VAL A 313 27.50 24.89 7.94
C VAL A 313 26.87 23.97 6.89
N LEU A 314 27.68 23.35 6.03
CA LEU A 314 27.23 22.38 5.04
C LEU A 314 26.69 21.11 5.71
N ARG A 315 27.35 20.61 6.76
CA ARG A 315 26.79 19.51 7.58
C ARG A 315 25.45 19.89 8.22
N ALA A 316 25.34 21.11 8.75
CA ALA A 316 24.08 21.59 9.32
C ALA A 316 22.97 21.73 8.25
N LEU A 317 23.33 22.13 7.04
CA LEU A 317 22.42 22.20 5.89
C LEU A 317 22.00 20.80 5.43
N HIS A 318 22.93 19.86 5.28
CA HIS A 318 22.63 18.46 4.95
C HIS A 318 21.72 17.81 6.00
N LYS A 319 21.93 18.10 7.29
CA LYS A 319 21.03 17.62 8.35
C LYS A 319 19.60 18.14 8.17
N SER A 320 19.42 19.34 7.64
CA SER A 320 18.10 19.88 7.35
C SER A 320 17.41 19.23 6.14
N PHE A 321 18.15 18.52 5.27
CA PHE A 321 17.56 17.81 4.14
C PHE A 321 16.64 16.67 4.58
N ALA A 322 16.82 16.15 5.80
CA ALA A 322 15.90 15.16 6.35
C ALA A 322 14.44 15.67 6.44
N MET A 323 14.21 16.99 6.46
CA MET A 323 12.87 17.61 6.39
C MET A 323 12.26 17.59 4.97
N LEU A 324 13.07 17.31 3.95
CA LEU A 324 12.63 17.22 2.55
C LEU A 324 12.21 15.79 2.20
N SER A 325 11.36 15.67 1.19
CA SER A 325 11.07 14.37 0.56
C SER A 325 12.31 13.76 -0.10
N GLN A 326 12.37 12.43 -0.24
CA GLN A 326 13.51 11.75 -0.91
C GLN A 326 13.84 12.31 -2.30
N VAL A 327 12.82 12.72 -3.06
CA VAL A 327 13.00 13.32 -4.38
C VAL A 327 13.67 14.70 -4.25
N GLU A 328 13.16 15.56 -3.36
CA GLU A 328 13.74 16.88 -3.10
C GLU A 328 15.17 16.79 -2.54
N GLN A 329 15.45 15.83 -1.64
CA GLN A 329 16.80 15.60 -1.11
C GLN A 329 17.81 15.32 -2.21
N ARG A 330 17.44 14.50 -3.20
CA ARG A 330 18.30 14.22 -4.36
C ARG A 330 18.65 15.49 -5.14
N TYR A 331 17.68 16.36 -5.38
CA TYR A 331 17.90 17.62 -6.10
C TYR A 331 18.62 18.67 -5.25
N ALA A 332 18.39 18.68 -3.93
CA ALA A 332 19.15 19.49 -2.99
C ALA A 332 20.64 19.12 -3.01
N ASN A 333 20.95 17.83 -2.95
CA ASN A 333 22.33 17.33 -3.07
C ASN A 333 22.97 17.67 -4.43
N LEU A 334 22.23 17.50 -5.52
CA LEU A 334 22.70 17.87 -6.86
C LEU A 334 23.04 19.36 -6.95
N PHE A 335 22.17 20.22 -6.41
CA PHE A 335 22.40 21.66 -6.38
C PHE A 335 23.63 22.03 -5.54
N ILE A 336 23.83 21.43 -4.36
CA ILE A 336 25.05 21.66 -3.56
C ILE A 336 26.31 21.21 -4.29
N SER A 337 26.27 20.06 -4.97
CA SER A 337 27.40 19.58 -5.79
C SER A 337 27.75 20.56 -6.91
N ASP A 338 26.75 21.11 -7.61
CA ASP A 338 26.97 22.05 -8.70
C ASP A 338 27.51 23.42 -8.20
N ILE A 339 27.20 23.78 -6.96
CA ILE A 339 27.78 24.96 -6.29
C ILE A 339 29.25 24.71 -5.98
N GLN A 340 29.59 23.53 -5.45
CA GLN A 340 30.97 23.17 -5.12
C GLN A 340 31.85 23.06 -6.38
N SER A 341 31.29 22.64 -7.52
CA SER A 341 31.99 22.60 -8.81
C SER A 341 32.13 23.97 -9.49
N GLY A 342 31.44 25.00 -8.99
CA GLY A 342 31.51 26.37 -9.53
C GLY A 342 30.68 26.60 -10.79
N GLU A 343 29.77 25.69 -11.14
CA GLU A 343 28.97 25.75 -12.37
C GLU A 343 27.72 26.65 -12.26
N VAL A 344 27.37 27.11 -11.05
CA VAL A 344 26.12 27.82 -10.79
C VAL A 344 26.34 29.29 -10.46
N LYS A 345 25.62 30.16 -11.18
CA LYS A 345 25.48 31.58 -10.81
C LYS A 345 24.34 31.73 -9.80
N PHE A 346 24.67 32.20 -8.61
CA PHE A 346 23.72 32.47 -7.53
C PHE A 346 22.93 33.76 -7.77
N ASP A 347 21.61 33.67 -7.59
CA ASP A 347 20.68 34.78 -7.40
C ASP A 347 20.35 34.93 -5.90
N PRO A 348 20.69 36.07 -5.26
CA PRO A 348 20.46 36.30 -3.83
C PRO A 348 18.99 36.56 -3.46
N THR A 349 18.09 36.66 -4.44
CA THR A 349 16.66 36.84 -4.19
C THR A 349 15.90 35.52 -4.06
N MET A 350 16.54 34.40 -4.43
CA MET A 350 15.91 33.08 -4.45
C MET A 350 16.17 32.28 -3.17
N THR A 351 15.13 31.63 -2.67
CA THR A 351 15.20 30.72 -1.51
C THR A 351 15.73 29.34 -1.88
N PHE A 352 16.14 28.55 -0.89
CA PHE A 352 16.67 27.19 -1.14
C PHE A 352 15.63 26.28 -1.82
N ARG A 353 14.37 26.34 -1.36
CA ARG A 353 13.27 25.59 -1.99
C ARG A 353 13.04 26.01 -3.44
N GLU A 354 13.21 27.29 -3.78
CA GLU A 354 13.08 27.74 -5.16
C GLU A 354 14.20 27.19 -6.05
N TYR A 355 15.43 27.03 -5.54
CA TYR A 355 16.50 26.34 -6.26
C TYR A 355 16.19 24.86 -6.46
N ILE A 356 15.74 24.16 -5.42
CA ILE A 356 15.32 22.75 -5.54
C ILE A 356 14.21 22.63 -6.59
N ALA A 357 13.18 23.48 -6.52
CA ALA A 357 12.08 23.50 -7.48
C ALA A 357 12.58 23.81 -8.90
N LYS A 358 13.55 24.73 -9.07
CA LYS A 358 14.17 25.04 -10.36
C LYS A 358 14.93 23.83 -10.92
N TYR A 359 15.68 23.11 -10.09
CA TYR A 359 16.39 21.90 -10.49
C TYR A 359 15.45 20.75 -10.84
N MET A 360 14.39 20.57 -10.05
CA MET A 360 13.31 19.63 -10.34
C MET A 360 12.64 19.95 -11.68
N ARG A 361 12.24 21.20 -11.89
CA ARG A 361 11.66 21.67 -13.17
C ARG A 361 12.63 21.48 -14.32
N LYS A 362 13.91 21.83 -14.17
CA LYS A 362 14.93 21.62 -15.21
C LYS A 362 15.08 20.13 -15.58
N ALA A 363 15.07 19.23 -14.59
CA ALA A 363 15.15 17.80 -14.82
C ALA A 363 13.87 17.23 -15.44
N GLU A 364 12.71 17.74 -15.05
CA GLU A 364 11.42 17.44 -15.66
C GLU A 364 11.37 17.92 -17.11
N ASP A 365 11.73 19.18 -17.37
CA ASP A 365 11.87 19.76 -18.70
C ASP A 365 12.81 18.93 -19.57
N ALA A 366 13.97 18.52 -19.04
CA ALA A 366 14.92 17.68 -19.77
C ALA A 366 14.34 16.31 -20.14
N ARG A 367 13.51 15.72 -19.27
CA ARG A 367 12.79 14.46 -19.55
C ARG A 367 11.72 14.70 -20.61
N ILE A 368 10.90 15.73 -20.48
CA ILE A 368 9.87 16.10 -21.45
C ILE A 368 10.49 16.37 -22.83
N VAL A 369 11.52 17.21 -22.91
CA VAL A 369 12.24 17.53 -24.15
C VAL A 369 12.84 16.28 -24.79
N ARG A 370 13.33 15.32 -23.99
CA ARG A 370 13.82 14.04 -24.49
C ARG A 370 12.71 13.22 -25.14
N ILE A 371 11.53 13.12 -24.51
CA ILE A 371 10.36 12.45 -25.10
C ILE A 371 9.91 13.15 -26.38
N VAL A 372 9.80 14.48 -26.36
CA VAL A 372 9.42 15.30 -27.52
C VAL A 372 10.43 15.14 -28.66
N ARG A 373 11.74 15.04 -28.36
CA ARG A 373 12.75 14.76 -29.38
C ARG A 373 12.60 13.37 -29.99
N ARG A 374 12.36 12.35 -29.16
CA ARG A 374 12.24 10.93 -29.57
C ARG A 374 10.98 10.66 -30.38
N LEU A 375 9.84 11.22 -29.96
CA LEU A 375 8.53 10.92 -30.54
C LEU A 375 7.97 12.06 -31.41
N GLY A 376 8.39 13.30 -31.20
CA GLY A 376 7.81 14.46 -31.88
C GLY A 376 6.36 14.77 -31.48
N CYS A 377 5.95 14.47 -30.25
CA CYS A 377 4.63 14.80 -29.72
C CYS A 377 4.50 16.27 -29.28
N LEU A 378 3.26 16.74 -29.08
CA LEU A 378 2.98 18.09 -28.57
C LEU A 378 3.39 18.24 -27.10
N GLU A 379 4.37 19.11 -26.86
CA GLU A 379 4.93 19.39 -25.54
C GLU A 379 3.89 19.93 -24.55
N ASP A 380 3.01 20.84 -25.00
CA ASP A 380 2.00 21.47 -24.15
C ASP A 380 0.98 20.47 -23.58
N LEU A 381 0.60 19.45 -24.36
CA LEU A 381 -0.30 18.40 -23.91
C LEU A 381 0.40 17.44 -22.95
N LEU A 382 1.67 17.11 -23.21
CA LEU A 382 2.47 16.27 -22.33
C LEU A 382 2.66 16.94 -20.96
N ARG A 383 2.97 18.24 -20.93
CA ARG A 383 3.06 19.05 -19.70
C ARG A 383 1.76 19.08 -18.92
N LYS A 384 0.63 19.37 -19.60
CA LYS A 384 -0.70 19.42 -18.97
C LYS A 384 -1.09 18.09 -18.30
N LEU A 385 -0.72 16.96 -18.91
CA LEU A 385 -1.02 15.64 -18.35
C LEU A 385 -0.15 15.32 -17.12
N LEU A 386 1.11 15.75 -17.12
CA LEU A 386 2.00 15.61 -15.96
C LEU A 386 1.57 16.52 -14.80
N ASP A 387 1.21 17.78 -15.07
CA ASP A 387 0.71 18.74 -14.06
C ASP A 387 -0.56 18.24 -13.36
N ARG A 388 -1.41 17.50 -14.09
CA ARG A 388 -2.64 16.90 -13.56
C ARG A 388 -2.41 15.64 -12.72
N LYS A 389 -1.17 15.13 -12.64
CA LYS A 389 -0.81 13.89 -11.91
C LYS A 389 -1.79 12.75 -12.19
N VAL A 390 -2.02 12.49 -13.48
CA VAL A 390 -2.97 11.45 -13.89
C VAL A 390 -2.46 10.05 -13.51
N ASN A 391 -3.38 9.13 -13.30
CA ASN A 391 -3.15 7.77 -12.84
C ASN A 391 -3.86 6.77 -13.77
N VAL A 392 -3.81 5.47 -13.43
CA VAL A 392 -4.38 4.40 -14.26
C VAL A 392 -5.88 4.55 -14.51
N THR A 393 -6.62 5.20 -13.61
CA THR A 393 -8.08 5.35 -13.71
C THR A 393 -8.53 6.63 -14.42
N ASN A 394 -7.72 7.69 -14.43
CA ASN A 394 -8.13 9.00 -14.95
C ASN A 394 -7.28 9.56 -16.12
N TYR A 395 -6.23 8.86 -16.57
CA TYR A 395 -5.36 9.36 -17.65
C TYR A 395 -6.06 9.61 -18.99
N LYS A 396 -7.22 9.00 -19.23
CA LYS A 396 -8.04 9.22 -20.44
C LYS A 396 -9.10 10.31 -20.28
N ASP A 397 -9.22 10.92 -19.10
CA ASP A 397 -10.25 11.91 -18.86
C ASP A 397 -10.07 13.11 -19.79
N PHE A 398 -11.19 13.58 -20.34
CA PHE A 398 -11.26 14.73 -21.26
C PHE A 398 -10.50 14.55 -22.59
N GLY A 399 -10.02 13.35 -22.92
CA GLY A 399 -9.44 13.02 -24.24
C GLY A 399 -8.04 13.58 -24.52
N TYR A 400 -7.41 14.27 -23.56
CA TYR A 400 -6.08 14.88 -23.75
C TYR A 400 -4.98 13.86 -24.06
N PHE A 401 -5.07 12.65 -23.52
CA PHE A 401 -4.11 11.58 -23.79
C PHE A 401 -4.22 11.05 -25.22
N ASP A 402 -5.44 10.89 -25.74
CA ASP A 402 -5.65 10.44 -27.11
C ASP A 402 -5.18 11.51 -28.12
N GLU A 403 -5.37 12.79 -27.80
CA GLU A 403 -4.83 13.92 -28.57
C GLU A 403 -3.30 13.94 -28.57
N LEU A 404 -2.67 13.69 -27.40
CA LEU A 404 -1.22 13.57 -27.28
C LEU A 404 -0.68 12.43 -28.16
N VAL A 405 -1.30 11.24 -28.10
CA VAL A 405 -0.91 10.08 -28.93
C VAL A 405 -1.11 10.39 -30.43
N GLY A 406 -2.18 11.09 -30.78
CA GLY A 406 -2.44 11.52 -32.16
C GLY A 406 -1.43 12.54 -32.70
N SER A 407 -0.79 13.30 -31.81
CA SER A 407 0.18 14.34 -32.16
C SER A 407 1.60 13.84 -32.48
N VAL A 408 1.87 12.55 -32.32
CA VAL A 408 3.21 11.95 -32.43
C VAL A 408 3.69 11.90 -33.89
N ASP A 409 4.94 12.33 -34.13
CA ASP A 409 5.62 12.17 -35.42
C ASP A 409 5.99 10.71 -35.63
N ARG A 410 5.17 10.03 -36.45
CA ARG A 410 5.33 8.60 -36.78
C ARG A 410 6.74 8.27 -37.29
N ARG A 411 7.41 9.17 -38.02
CA ARG A 411 8.75 8.89 -38.58
C ARG A 411 9.83 8.92 -37.50
N LYS A 412 9.71 9.81 -36.51
CA LYS A 412 10.65 9.87 -35.38
C LYS A 412 10.43 8.69 -34.42
N ALA A 413 9.17 8.40 -34.10
CA ALA A 413 8.80 7.25 -33.28
C ALA A 413 9.27 5.93 -33.91
N GLU A 414 9.11 5.75 -35.22
CA GLU A 414 9.59 4.56 -35.94
C GLU A 414 11.11 4.40 -35.84
N LYS A 415 11.89 5.47 -36.05
CA LYS A 415 13.35 5.42 -35.89
C LYS A 415 13.77 5.08 -34.47
N PHE A 416 13.07 5.62 -33.48
CA PHE A 416 13.35 5.36 -32.06
C PHE A 416 13.05 3.91 -31.68
N PHE A 417 11.85 3.40 -32.01
CA PHE A 417 11.45 2.03 -31.69
C PHE A 417 12.16 0.99 -32.53
N ALA A 418 12.59 1.30 -33.76
CA ALA A 418 13.44 0.41 -34.55
C ALA A 418 14.83 0.19 -33.91
N VAL A 419 15.36 1.17 -33.17
CA VAL A 419 16.63 1.04 -32.43
C VAL A 419 16.43 0.25 -31.13
N ILE A 420 15.27 0.39 -30.49
CA ILE A 420 14.97 -0.30 -29.22
C ILE A 420 14.61 -1.77 -29.45
N GLU A 421 13.72 -2.04 -30.41
CA GLU A 421 13.20 -3.38 -30.70
C GLU A 421 14.11 -4.16 -31.66
N LEU A 422 15.10 -3.50 -32.28
CA LEU A 422 16.05 -4.08 -33.24
C LEU A 422 15.33 -4.94 -34.31
N ASN A 423 15.57 -6.26 -34.33
CA ASN A 423 15.00 -7.20 -35.30
C ASN A 423 13.52 -7.54 -35.05
N ASN A 424 12.95 -7.15 -33.89
CA ASN A 424 11.55 -7.40 -33.53
C ASN A 424 10.61 -6.25 -33.90
N TYR A 425 11.13 -5.14 -34.44
CA TYR A 425 10.31 -4.01 -34.86
C TYR A 425 9.41 -4.37 -36.05
N LYS A 426 8.09 -4.28 -35.84
CA LYS A 426 7.09 -4.43 -36.91
C LYS A 426 6.33 -3.11 -37.08
N PRO A 427 6.23 -2.53 -38.30
CA PRO A 427 5.62 -1.22 -38.52
C PRO A 427 4.18 -1.06 -38.01
N TYR A 428 3.39 -2.14 -37.98
CA TYR A 428 2.02 -2.11 -37.48
C TYR A 428 1.92 -2.01 -35.94
N ARG A 429 2.97 -2.39 -35.19
CA ARG A 429 3.03 -2.26 -33.72
C ARG A 429 3.38 -0.85 -33.25
N LEU A 430 3.77 0.06 -34.15
CA LEU A 430 4.22 1.41 -33.82
C LEU A 430 3.21 2.20 -32.98
N GLN A 431 1.92 2.16 -33.32
CA GLN A 431 0.87 2.88 -32.57
C GLN A 431 0.73 2.36 -31.13
N MET A 432 0.84 1.04 -30.95
CA MET A 432 0.77 0.39 -29.64
C MET A 432 1.98 0.78 -28.79
N LEU A 433 3.19 0.77 -29.37
CA LEU A 433 4.43 1.15 -28.68
C LEU A 433 4.41 2.62 -28.24
N ILE A 434 3.96 3.53 -29.13
CA ILE A 434 3.77 4.95 -28.80
C ILE A 434 2.80 5.11 -27.63
N THR A 435 1.65 4.44 -27.70
CA THR A 435 0.60 4.54 -26.68
C THR A 435 1.08 3.99 -25.34
N LYS A 436 1.76 2.84 -25.34
CA LYS A 436 2.32 2.23 -24.13
C LYS A 436 3.37 3.12 -23.47
N TYR A 437 4.32 3.63 -24.26
CA TYR A 437 5.39 4.47 -23.76
C TYR A 437 4.88 5.81 -23.18
N LEU A 438 4.00 6.51 -23.89
CA LEU A 438 3.40 7.75 -23.38
C LEU A 438 2.52 7.50 -22.15
N LYS A 439 1.79 6.38 -22.11
CA LYS A 439 0.96 5.99 -20.95
C LYS A 439 1.82 5.76 -19.71
N GLU A 440 2.87 4.95 -19.83
CA GLU A 440 3.80 4.66 -18.73
C GLU A 440 4.51 5.92 -18.26
N PHE A 441 4.97 6.78 -19.19
CA PHE A 441 5.63 8.04 -18.86
C PHE A 441 4.71 9.01 -18.11
N VAL A 442 3.46 9.17 -18.55
CA VAL A 442 2.53 10.12 -17.94
C VAL A 442 2.02 9.61 -16.58
N ILE A 443 1.69 8.31 -16.45
CA ILE A 443 1.19 7.72 -15.20
C ILE A 443 2.28 7.65 -14.12
N SER A 444 3.53 7.44 -14.53
CA SER A 444 4.67 7.41 -13.59
C SER A 444 5.12 8.79 -13.11
N GLY A 445 4.46 9.88 -13.53
CA GLY A 445 4.90 11.24 -13.22
C GLY A 445 6.20 11.64 -13.94
N GLY A 446 6.38 11.14 -15.16
CA GLY A 446 7.49 11.47 -16.04
C GLY A 446 8.73 10.59 -15.87
N ILE A 447 8.60 9.35 -15.38
CA ILE A 447 9.72 8.40 -15.39
C ILE A 447 9.84 7.82 -16.80
N ASP A 448 11.04 7.93 -17.38
CA ASP A 448 11.34 7.46 -18.73
C ASP A 448 11.82 6.00 -18.69
N PRO A 449 11.03 5.00 -19.14
CA PRO A 449 11.43 3.59 -19.18
C PRO A 449 12.62 3.31 -20.11
N TYR A 450 12.99 4.26 -20.99
CA TYR A 450 14.11 4.14 -21.92
C TYR A 450 15.20 5.18 -21.62
N ALA A 451 15.37 5.56 -20.36
CA ALA A 451 16.33 6.58 -19.94
C ALA A 451 17.78 6.25 -20.35
N ASP A 452 18.14 4.96 -20.38
CA ASP A 452 19.49 4.45 -20.65
C ASP A 452 19.77 4.20 -22.15
N VAL A 453 18.77 4.38 -23.02
CA VAL A 453 18.94 4.23 -24.46
C VAL A 453 19.73 5.45 -24.98
N ILE A 454 21.04 5.24 -25.14
CA ILE A 454 21.98 6.21 -25.71
C ILE A 454 21.53 6.54 -27.14
N GLU A 455 21.21 7.82 -27.39
CA GLU A 455 20.97 8.32 -28.74
C GLU A 455 22.20 8.01 -29.61
N VAL A 456 22.08 7.02 -30.48
CA VAL A 456 23.02 6.79 -31.59
C VAL A 456 22.85 7.97 -32.56
N GLY A 457 23.47 9.09 -32.20
CA GLY A 457 23.34 10.36 -32.91
C GLY A 457 24.45 11.36 -32.62
N ARG A 458 25.13 11.27 -31.46
CA ARG A 458 26.24 12.21 -31.15
C ARG A 458 27.62 11.80 -31.68
N LYS A 459 27.89 10.51 -31.92
CA LYS A 459 29.20 10.08 -32.48
C LYS A 459 29.29 10.13 -34.02
N ALA A 460 28.20 10.39 -34.72
CA ALA A 460 28.19 10.49 -36.19
C ALA A 460 28.31 11.94 -36.71
N ALA A 461 27.77 12.92 -35.97
CA ALA A 461 27.87 14.33 -36.35
C ALA A 461 29.26 14.92 -36.06
N GLU A 462 29.89 14.57 -34.94
CA GLU A 462 31.23 15.09 -34.58
C GLU A 462 32.39 14.37 -35.32
N LYS A 463 32.14 13.19 -35.91
CA LYS A 463 33.15 12.45 -36.71
C LYS A 463 33.11 12.73 -38.21
N GLN A 464 32.11 13.47 -38.71
CA GLN A 464 32.05 13.88 -40.11
C GLN A 464 32.75 15.22 -40.37
N GLU A 465 32.94 16.07 -39.35
CA GLU A 465 33.73 17.31 -39.49
C GLU A 465 35.24 17.13 -39.24
N GLN A 466 35.68 15.98 -38.70
CA GLN A 466 37.11 15.70 -38.46
C GLN A 466 37.75 14.66 -39.41
N LYS A 467 36.99 14.10 -40.37
CA LYS A 467 37.49 13.09 -41.33
C LYS A 467 37.82 13.63 -42.73
N GLN A 468 37.90 14.94 -42.91
CA GLN A 468 38.41 15.57 -44.14
C GLN A 468 39.84 16.11 -44.02
N SER A 469 40.52 15.82 -42.90
CA SER A 469 41.92 16.19 -42.70
C SER A 469 42.72 14.98 -42.23
N GLN A 470 43.60 14.54 -43.13
CA GLN A 470 44.80 13.72 -42.91
C GLN A 470 44.62 12.19 -42.91
N ASP A 471 44.60 11.65 -44.13
CA ASP A 471 45.52 10.57 -44.50
C ASP A 471 46.97 10.98 -44.18
N THR A 472 47.70 10.23 -43.35
CA THR A 472 49.00 9.62 -43.72
C THR A 472 49.61 8.76 -42.59
N ASN A 473 50.13 7.60 -43.01
CA ASN A 473 51.24 6.79 -42.45
C ASN A 473 51.00 5.96 -41.17
N GLN A 474 50.92 4.63 -41.26
CA GLN A 474 51.98 3.60 -41.43
C GLN A 474 52.66 3.15 -40.13
N SER A 475 52.34 1.89 -39.77
CA SER A 475 53.23 0.78 -39.33
C SER A 475 54.01 0.80 -38.00
N GLN A 476 53.79 -0.32 -37.28
CA GLN A 476 54.75 -1.23 -36.62
C GLN A 476 55.22 -1.01 -35.17
N SER A 477 54.97 -2.06 -34.34
CA SER A 477 55.81 -2.75 -33.32
C SER A 477 56.51 -1.91 -32.25
N GLU A 478 56.70 -2.29 -30.98
CA GLU A 478 56.61 -3.54 -30.23
C GLU A 478 56.87 -3.22 -28.74
N ASN A 479 56.38 -4.09 -27.85
CA ASN A 479 56.93 -4.49 -26.54
C ASN A 479 57.07 -3.52 -25.35
N GLY A 480 56.49 -3.96 -24.22
CA GLY A 480 56.66 -3.37 -22.89
C GLY A 480 55.89 -4.03 -21.73
N THR A 481 55.76 -5.36 -21.75
CA THR A 481 55.62 -6.33 -20.63
C THR A 481 55.50 -5.83 -19.17
N VAL A 482 54.35 -6.17 -18.54
CA VAL A 482 54.14 -6.89 -17.23
C VAL A 482 54.37 -6.09 -15.92
N MET A 483 53.54 -6.15 -14.85
CA MET A 483 52.87 -7.26 -14.15
C MET A 483 51.73 -6.72 -13.24
N GLY A 484 50.70 -7.52 -12.98
CA GLY A 484 49.73 -7.30 -11.90
C GLY A 484 48.48 -8.17 -12.07
N GLU A 485 48.52 -9.36 -11.46
CA GLU A 485 47.57 -10.48 -11.55
C GLU A 485 46.16 -10.13 -11.07
N ASP A 486 45.14 -10.58 -11.82
CA ASP A 486 43.81 -10.93 -11.30
C ASP A 486 43.24 -12.11 -12.10
N VAL A 487 42.70 -13.07 -11.36
CA VAL A 487 42.33 -14.45 -11.75
C VAL A 487 41.01 -14.47 -12.54
N PRO A 488 40.84 -15.36 -13.54
CA PRO A 488 39.81 -15.23 -14.58
C PRO A 488 38.45 -15.82 -14.16
N TYR A 489 37.37 -15.12 -14.52
CA TYR A 489 36.07 -15.75 -14.75
C TYR A 489 36.04 -16.20 -16.21
N GLU A 490 35.87 -17.50 -16.40
CA GLU A 490 35.81 -18.19 -17.68
C GLU A 490 34.60 -17.71 -18.51
N GLU A 491 34.87 -17.31 -19.75
CA GLU A 491 33.88 -17.28 -20.84
C GLU A 491 33.58 -18.74 -21.24
N ASP A 492 32.41 -19.24 -20.89
CA ASP A 492 31.91 -20.52 -21.39
C ASP A 492 30.97 -20.30 -22.59
N GLY A 493 31.45 -20.74 -23.75
CA GLY A 493 30.75 -21.69 -24.62
C GLY A 493 29.41 -21.26 -25.23
N ASP A 494 29.45 -20.95 -26.52
CA ASP A 494 28.32 -20.81 -27.42
C ASP A 494 27.60 -22.18 -27.62
N ASP A 495 26.86 -22.64 -26.61
CA ASP A 495 25.99 -23.82 -26.69
C ASP A 495 24.72 -23.46 -27.48
N LYS A 496 24.48 -24.18 -28.59
CA LYS A 496 23.27 -23.97 -29.42
C LYS A 496 22.01 -24.33 -28.62
N VAL A 497 21.33 -23.31 -28.11
CA VAL A 497 20.05 -23.44 -27.40
C VAL A 497 18.91 -23.71 -28.38
N VAL A 498 18.20 -24.84 -28.21
CA VAL A 498 17.02 -25.20 -29.01
C VAL A 498 15.75 -24.83 -28.25
N THR A 499 14.87 -24.04 -28.89
CA THR A 499 13.57 -23.65 -28.33
C THR A 499 12.47 -24.62 -28.80
N ARG A 500 11.64 -25.14 -27.90
CA ARG A 500 10.48 -26.00 -28.22
C ARG A 500 9.23 -25.57 -27.45
N THR A 501 8.06 -25.70 -28.08
CA THR A 501 6.74 -25.48 -27.45
C THR A 501 6.07 -26.79 -27.00
N THR A 502 6.53 -27.94 -27.50
CA THR A 502 6.00 -29.26 -27.15
C THR A 502 6.85 -29.97 -26.10
N VAL A 503 6.18 -30.53 -25.09
CA VAL A 503 6.78 -31.27 -23.99
C VAL A 503 5.89 -32.45 -23.61
N ASN A 504 6.48 -33.66 -23.59
CA ASN A 504 5.73 -34.82 -23.17
C ASN A 504 5.46 -34.81 -21.66
N SER A 505 4.48 -35.61 -21.30
CA SER A 505 3.82 -35.60 -20.01
C SER A 505 4.79 -35.96 -18.86
N ARG A 506 5.66 -36.95 -19.09
CA ARG A 506 6.70 -37.39 -18.15
C ARG A 506 7.81 -36.36 -17.95
N ARG A 507 8.26 -35.71 -19.04
CA ARG A 507 9.35 -34.73 -19.01
C ARG A 507 8.90 -33.44 -18.32
N LEU A 508 7.64 -33.03 -18.53
CA LEU A 508 7.06 -31.89 -17.81
C LEU A 508 7.05 -32.13 -16.30
N SER A 509 6.61 -33.31 -15.84
CA SER A 509 6.64 -33.67 -14.41
C SER A 509 8.06 -33.67 -13.83
N GLN A 510 9.06 -34.15 -14.59
CA GLN A 510 10.46 -34.11 -14.17
C GLN A 510 10.98 -32.68 -14.05
N TRP A 511 10.67 -31.81 -15.01
CA TRP A 511 11.05 -30.41 -14.96
C TRP A 511 10.33 -29.66 -13.83
N TYR A 512 9.05 -29.91 -13.59
CA TYR A 512 8.32 -29.31 -12.46
C TYR A 512 9.01 -29.62 -11.13
N SER A 513 9.53 -30.85 -10.96
CA SER A 513 10.24 -31.23 -9.73
C SER A 513 11.65 -30.60 -9.57
N LYS A 514 12.26 -30.13 -10.67
CA LYS A 514 13.66 -29.65 -10.71
C LYS A 514 13.78 -28.14 -10.95
N SER A 515 12.79 -27.52 -11.61
CA SER A 515 12.78 -26.11 -12.00
C SER A 515 11.86 -25.33 -11.07
N LYS A 516 12.43 -24.34 -10.38
CA LYS A 516 11.67 -23.41 -9.54
C LYS A 516 10.79 -22.50 -10.39
N ALA A 517 11.31 -22.03 -11.53
CA ALA A 517 10.58 -21.16 -12.44
C ALA A 517 9.31 -21.83 -13.00
N LEU A 518 9.44 -23.09 -13.49
CA LEU A 518 8.30 -23.84 -14.00
C LEU A 518 7.27 -24.11 -12.90
N ALA A 519 7.72 -24.48 -11.70
CA ALA A 519 6.82 -24.73 -10.58
C ALA A 519 6.05 -23.47 -10.18
N CYS A 520 6.72 -22.32 -10.07
CA CYS A 520 6.08 -21.03 -9.80
C CYS A 520 5.02 -20.69 -10.85
N MET A 521 5.33 -20.87 -12.15
CA MET A 521 4.38 -20.59 -13.23
C MET A 521 3.17 -21.53 -13.21
N MET A 522 3.37 -22.84 -13.12
CA MET A 522 2.27 -23.82 -13.12
C MET A 522 1.37 -23.68 -11.88
N ASN A 523 1.94 -23.30 -10.74
CA ASN A 523 1.19 -23.10 -9.50
C ASN A 523 0.26 -21.88 -9.54
N THR A 524 0.44 -20.94 -10.47
CA THR A 524 -0.53 -19.84 -10.67
C THR A 524 -1.89 -20.34 -11.15
N GLY A 525 -1.96 -21.54 -11.74
CA GLY A 525 -3.14 -22.04 -12.42
C GLY A 525 -3.41 -21.38 -13.77
N CYS A 526 -2.64 -20.38 -14.21
CA CYS A 526 -2.83 -19.70 -15.49
C CYS A 526 -2.46 -20.54 -16.71
N PHE A 527 -1.76 -21.66 -16.49
CA PHE A 527 -1.30 -22.54 -17.54
C PHE A 527 -1.96 -23.90 -17.46
N ALA A 528 -2.54 -24.34 -18.57
CA ALA A 528 -3.15 -25.63 -18.78
C ALA A 528 -2.26 -26.51 -19.68
N TYR A 529 -2.02 -27.76 -19.26
CA TYR A 529 -1.32 -28.75 -20.08
C TYR A 529 -2.30 -29.56 -20.92
N ILE A 530 -2.31 -29.33 -22.23
CA ILE A 530 -3.26 -29.91 -23.20
C ILE A 530 -2.49 -30.24 -24.49
N GLU A 531 -2.73 -31.42 -25.07
CA GLU A 531 -2.11 -31.84 -26.36
C GLU A 531 -0.56 -31.69 -26.38
N GLU A 532 0.12 -32.13 -25.32
CA GLU A 532 1.58 -32.01 -25.14
C GLU A 532 2.15 -30.58 -25.12
N LYS A 533 1.31 -29.57 -24.90
CA LYS A 533 1.70 -28.16 -24.80
C LYS A 533 1.22 -27.54 -23.50
N VAL A 534 1.95 -26.54 -23.02
CA VAL A 534 1.57 -25.75 -21.84
C VAL A 534 1.04 -24.40 -22.33
N CYS A 535 -0.28 -24.22 -22.27
CA CYS A 535 -1.02 -23.10 -22.85
C CYS A 535 -1.60 -22.19 -21.77
N LEU A 536 -1.80 -20.92 -22.07
CA LEU A 536 -2.61 -20.02 -21.25
C LEU A 536 -4.07 -20.50 -21.16
N ASP A 537 -4.58 -20.58 -19.94
CA ASP A 537 -5.97 -20.93 -19.63
C ASP A 537 -6.89 -19.70 -19.78
N GLU A 538 -7.09 -19.27 -21.02
CA GLU A 538 -8.06 -18.24 -21.39
C GLU A 538 -9.08 -18.78 -22.39
N PRO A 539 -10.34 -18.29 -22.38
CA PRO A 539 -11.38 -18.71 -23.33
C PRO A 539 -11.00 -18.55 -24.80
N LYS A 540 -10.03 -17.67 -25.10
CA LYS A 540 -9.46 -17.47 -26.43
C LYS A 540 -8.63 -18.67 -26.90
N TYR A 541 -7.92 -19.34 -25.99
CA TYR A 541 -6.93 -20.37 -26.31
C TYR A 541 -7.36 -21.78 -25.90
N VAL A 542 -8.16 -21.91 -24.85
CA VAL A 542 -8.65 -23.18 -24.31
C VAL A 542 -10.16 -23.15 -24.27
N GLU A 543 -10.79 -24.22 -24.77
CA GLU A 543 -12.24 -24.42 -24.71
C GLU A 543 -12.60 -25.72 -24.01
N ARG A 544 -13.75 -25.73 -23.32
CA ARG A 544 -14.33 -26.92 -22.68
C ARG A 544 -15.50 -27.43 -23.51
N GLN A 545 -15.43 -28.70 -23.94
CA GLN A 545 -16.49 -29.36 -24.69
C GLN A 545 -17.65 -29.80 -23.79
N GLU A 546 -18.82 -30.11 -24.37
CA GLU A 546 -20.00 -30.63 -23.64
C GLU A 546 -19.71 -31.95 -22.89
N SER A 547 -18.69 -32.69 -23.31
CA SER A 547 -18.20 -33.91 -22.65
C SER A 547 -17.40 -33.63 -21.36
N GLY A 548 -17.07 -32.38 -21.07
CA GLY A 548 -16.20 -31.95 -19.98
C GLY A 548 -14.71 -31.86 -20.36
N LYS A 549 -14.33 -32.33 -21.56
CA LYS A 549 -12.96 -32.36 -22.06
C LYS A 549 -12.45 -30.94 -22.39
N MET A 550 -11.22 -30.64 -21.97
CA MET A 550 -10.50 -29.42 -22.35
C MET A 550 -9.71 -29.64 -23.65
N CYS A 551 -9.83 -28.75 -24.62
CA CYS A 551 -9.05 -28.79 -25.86
C CYS A 551 -8.55 -27.41 -26.28
N LEU A 552 -7.52 -27.38 -27.12
CA LEU A 552 -6.99 -26.13 -27.69
C LEU A 552 -7.91 -25.63 -28.81
N THR A 553 -8.20 -24.34 -28.81
CA THR A 553 -8.98 -23.70 -29.89
C THR A 553 -8.20 -23.72 -31.21
N ALA A 554 -8.90 -23.60 -32.34
CA ALA A 554 -8.23 -23.47 -33.64
C ALA A 554 -7.25 -22.27 -33.67
N TYR A 555 -7.61 -21.16 -33.00
CA TYR A 555 -6.78 -19.98 -32.90
C TYR A 555 -5.44 -20.26 -32.19
N ALA A 556 -5.46 -20.97 -31.05
CA ALA A 556 -4.25 -21.33 -30.30
C ALA A 556 -3.29 -22.19 -31.12
N LYS A 557 -3.81 -23.08 -31.97
CA LYS A 557 -2.99 -23.93 -32.85
C LYS A 557 -2.31 -23.14 -33.96
N GLU A 558 -2.91 -22.03 -34.41
CA GLU A 558 -2.35 -21.14 -35.44
C GLU A 558 -1.40 -20.07 -34.87
N HIS A 559 -1.52 -19.74 -33.58
CA HIS A 559 -0.79 -18.64 -32.92
C HIS A 559 0.06 -19.12 -31.74
N GLU A 560 0.92 -20.11 -32.00
CA GLU A 560 1.64 -20.86 -30.96
C GLU A 560 2.48 -19.97 -30.01
N GLU A 561 3.16 -18.97 -30.55
CA GLU A 561 4.06 -18.08 -29.78
C GLU A 561 3.28 -17.10 -28.89
N GLU A 562 1.98 -16.91 -29.14
CA GLU A 562 1.12 -16.01 -28.39
C GLU A 562 0.65 -16.64 -27.07
N CYS A 563 0.47 -17.97 -27.02
CA CYS A 563 -0.21 -18.63 -25.90
C CYS A 563 0.55 -19.81 -25.26
N PHE A 564 1.61 -20.33 -25.85
CA PHE A 564 2.36 -21.47 -25.28
C PHE A 564 3.66 -21.04 -24.58
N LEU A 565 3.97 -21.71 -23.47
CA LEU A 565 5.31 -21.63 -22.88
C LEU A 565 6.36 -22.21 -23.83
N GLN A 566 7.48 -21.51 -23.96
CA GLN A 566 8.60 -21.94 -24.78
C GLN A 566 9.74 -22.43 -23.88
N PHE A 567 10.22 -23.64 -24.13
CA PHE A 567 11.28 -24.29 -23.37
C PHE A 567 12.59 -24.24 -24.16
N LYS A 568 13.59 -23.55 -23.60
CA LYS A 568 14.94 -23.45 -24.16
C LYS A 568 15.84 -24.49 -23.53
N MET A 569 16.35 -25.40 -24.36
CA MET A 569 17.15 -26.55 -23.91
C MET A 569 18.51 -26.60 -24.59
N GLY A 570 19.49 -27.16 -23.88
CA GLY A 570 20.79 -27.52 -24.46
C GLY A 570 20.72 -28.82 -25.26
N GLU A 571 21.79 -29.16 -25.99
CA GLU A 571 21.88 -30.39 -26.79
C GLU A 571 21.75 -31.67 -25.94
N ASP A 572 22.06 -31.58 -24.63
CA ASP A 572 21.91 -32.66 -23.64
C ASP A 572 20.45 -32.87 -23.18
N GLY A 573 19.52 -32.04 -23.65
CA GLY A 573 18.10 -32.07 -23.29
C GLY A 573 17.77 -31.48 -21.92
N LYS A 574 18.70 -30.82 -21.24
CA LYS A 574 18.40 -30.09 -20.00
C LYS A 574 17.72 -28.77 -20.30
N LEU A 575 16.81 -28.38 -19.40
CA LEU A 575 16.09 -27.11 -19.49
C LEU A 575 16.98 -26.00 -18.92
N HIS A 576 17.25 -24.96 -19.72
CA HIS A 576 18.00 -23.77 -19.28
C HIS A 576 17.08 -22.60 -19.00
N TYR A 577 16.17 -22.28 -19.93
CA TYR A 577 15.26 -21.14 -19.79
C TYR A 577 13.82 -21.51 -20.14
N ILE A 578 12.89 -20.81 -19.51
CA ILE A 578 11.46 -20.86 -19.80
C ILE A 578 11.05 -19.45 -20.22
N LYS A 579 10.53 -19.34 -21.44
CA LYS A 579 10.07 -18.08 -22.00
C LYS A 579 8.55 -18.02 -21.94
N LEU A 580 8.04 -16.90 -21.41
CA LEU A 580 6.61 -16.61 -21.36
C LEU A 580 6.05 -16.34 -22.76
N PRO A 581 4.74 -16.57 -22.98
CA PRO A 581 4.09 -16.27 -24.26
C PRO A 581 4.02 -14.76 -24.50
N GLU A 582 4.03 -14.32 -25.77
CA GLU A 582 4.05 -12.89 -26.13
C GLU A 582 2.86 -12.10 -25.57
N SER A 583 1.71 -12.75 -25.32
CA SER A 583 0.51 -12.12 -24.77
C SER A 583 0.66 -11.63 -23.33
N ILE A 584 1.58 -12.22 -22.56
CA ILE A 584 1.80 -11.90 -21.14
C ILE A 584 2.99 -10.94 -21.03
N ALA A 585 4.17 -11.42 -21.42
CA ALA A 585 5.42 -10.68 -21.41
C ALA A 585 6.45 -11.43 -22.25
N ASP A 586 7.19 -10.73 -23.11
CA ASP A 586 8.35 -11.29 -23.83
C ASP A 586 9.55 -11.39 -22.87
N LYS A 587 9.44 -12.28 -21.87
CA LYS A 587 10.41 -12.43 -20.78
C LYS A 587 10.81 -13.89 -20.60
N GLU A 588 12.09 -14.10 -20.32
CA GLU A 588 12.70 -15.41 -20.10
C GLU A 588 13.17 -15.53 -18.66
N PHE A 589 12.96 -16.70 -18.08
CA PHE A 589 13.41 -17.05 -16.73
C PHE A 589 14.34 -18.24 -16.79
N HIS A 590 15.45 -18.16 -16.07
CA HIS A 590 16.31 -19.32 -15.91
C HIS A 590 15.59 -20.39 -15.08
N TYR A 591 15.80 -21.67 -15.37
CA TYR A 591 15.03 -22.75 -14.75
C TYR A 591 15.16 -22.81 -13.21
N THR A 592 16.26 -22.28 -12.66
CA THR A 592 16.50 -22.18 -11.21
C THR A 592 15.88 -20.96 -10.54
N ASP A 593 15.38 -20.00 -11.32
CA ASP A 593 14.86 -18.75 -10.79
C ASP A 593 13.63 -19.00 -9.93
N TYR A 594 13.62 -18.39 -8.76
CA TYR A 594 12.42 -18.31 -7.95
C TYR A 594 11.66 -17.05 -8.35
N ILE A 595 10.44 -17.23 -8.84
CA ILE A 595 9.56 -16.13 -9.21
C ILE A 595 8.54 -15.95 -8.09
N SER A 596 8.59 -14.81 -7.40
CA SER A 596 7.60 -14.52 -6.35
C SER A 596 6.21 -14.34 -6.96
N GLU A 597 5.18 -14.59 -6.17
CA GLU A 597 3.79 -14.35 -6.58
C GLU A 597 3.55 -12.89 -6.99
N ASP A 598 4.24 -11.92 -6.38
CA ASP A 598 4.15 -10.50 -6.74
C ASP A 598 4.65 -10.23 -8.16
N ILE A 599 5.76 -10.87 -8.56
CA ILE A 599 6.29 -10.77 -9.92
C ILE A 599 5.35 -11.46 -10.92
N LEU A 600 4.77 -12.61 -10.56
CA LEU A 600 3.79 -13.31 -11.39
C LEU A 600 2.53 -12.43 -11.60
N LYS A 601 2.04 -11.79 -10.54
CA LYS A 601 0.91 -10.83 -10.60
C LYS A 601 1.24 -9.59 -11.43
N GLN A 602 2.45 -9.03 -11.31
CA GLN A 602 2.92 -7.91 -12.14
C GLN A 602 3.00 -8.27 -13.62
N LEU A 603 3.33 -9.52 -13.93
CA LEU A 603 3.35 -10.04 -15.30
C LEU A 603 1.95 -10.34 -15.83
N GLY A 604 0.89 -10.23 -15.02
CA GLY A 604 -0.48 -10.53 -15.43
C GLY A 604 -0.84 -12.01 -15.40
N LEU A 605 -0.04 -12.85 -14.72
CA LEU A 605 -0.33 -14.27 -14.50
C LEU A 605 -1.35 -14.45 -13.37
N VAL A 606 -2.58 -14.01 -13.60
CA VAL A 606 -3.71 -14.17 -12.69
C VAL A 606 -4.81 -14.98 -13.39
N ASN A 607 -5.18 -16.13 -12.84
CA ASN A 607 -6.27 -16.94 -13.38
C ASN A 607 -7.60 -16.44 -12.81
N GLU A 608 -8.26 -15.53 -13.55
CA GLU A 608 -9.56 -14.96 -13.15
C GLU A 608 -10.64 -16.04 -12.92
N ILE A 609 -10.58 -17.16 -13.65
CA ILE A 609 -11.55 -18.26 -13.50
C ILE A 609 -11.32 -18.95 -12.15
N ALA A 610 -10.06 -19.21 -11.79
CA ALA A 610 -9.69 -19.75 -10.50
C ALA A 610 -10.08 -18.81 -9.35
N GLU A 611 -9.86 -17.49 -9.49
CA GLU A 611 -10.26 -16.50 -8.49
C GLU A 611 -11.79 -16.47 -8.29
N ARG A 612 -12.57 -16.49 -9.37
CA ARG A 612 -14.04 -16.59 -9.28
C ARG A 612 -14.49 -17.89 -8.61
N MET A 613 -13.83 -19.01 -8.91
CA MET A 613 -14.12 -20.29 -8.24
C MET A 613 -13.80 -20.22 -6.74
N LEU A 614 -12.69 -19.58 -6.35
CA LEU A 614 -12.27 -19.39 -4.97
C LEU A 614 -13.23 -18.50 -4.18
N ASP A 615 -13.73 -17.41 -4.80
CA ASP A 615 -14.71 -16.51 -4.20
C ASP A 615 -16.03 -17.23 -3.90
N VAL A 616 -16.49 -18.08 -4.83
CA VAL A 616 -17.73 -18.87 -4.66
C VAL A 616 -17.65 -19.84 -3.49
N ILE A 617 -16.49 -20.46 -3.25
CA ILE A 617 -16.31 -21.47 -2.18
C ILE A 617 -15.78 -20.88 -0.86
N GLN A 618 -15.67 -19.56 -0.76
CA GLN A 618 -15.08 -18.90 0.40
C GLN A 618 -15.86 -19.23 1.69
N ASN A 619 -15.14 -19.65 2.73
CA ASN A 619 -15.68 -20.05 4.04
C ASN A 619 -16.63 -21.27 4.03
N MET A 620 -16.63 -22.09 2.97
CA MET A 620 -17.40 -23.33 2.91
C MET A 620 -16.58 -24.54 3.38
N GLY A 621 -17.26 -25.53 3.97
CA GLY A 621 -16.67 -26.86 4.18
C GLY A 621 -16.48 -27.59 2.85
N PHE A 622 -15.64 -28.63 2.82
CA PHE A 622 -15.33 -29.36 1.59
C PHE A 622 -16.58 -29.85 0.84
N GLY A 623 -17.53 -30.45 1.55
CA GLY A 623 -18.74 -30.99 0.95
C GLY A 623 -19.60 -29.96 0.24
N ASP A 624 -19.79 -28.80 0.86
CA ASP A 624 -20.54 -27.66 0.29
C ASP A 624 -19.78 -27.02 -0.88
N ALA A 625 -18.46 -26.83 -0.73
CA ALA A 625 -17.59 -26.32 -1.79
C ALA A 625 -17.62 -27.22 -3.03
N LEU A 626 -17.53 -28.54 -2.86
CA LEU A 626 -17.61 -29.51 -3.96
C LEU A 626 -18.96 -29.43 -4.67
N ARG A 627 -20.05 -29.25 -3.93
CA ARG A 627 -21.40 -29.15 -4.49
C ARG A 627 -21.60 -27.88 -5.30
N GLU A 628 -21.09 -26.75 -4.82
CA GLU A 628 -21.16 -25.47 -5.53
C GLU A 628 -20.28 -25.45 -6.79
N LEU A 629 -19.06 -25.99 -6.72
CA LEU A 629 -18.18 -26.13 -7.90
C LEU A 629 -18.81 -27.02 -8.98
N MET A 630 -19.52 -28.09 -8.59
CA MET A 630 -20.23 -28.96 -9.53
C MET A 630 -21.49 -28.32 -10.14
N SER A 631 -22.03 -27.26 -9.54
CA SER A 631 -23.28 -26.65 -9.98
C SER A 631 -23.22 -26.14 -11.42
N ASN A 632 -24.39 -25.96 -12.04
CA ASN A 632 -24.52 -25.37 -13.39
C ASN A 632 -23.96 -23.94 -13.49
N ARG A 633 -23.70 -23.29 -12.35
CA ARG A 633 -23.16 -21.93 -12.30
C ARG A 633 -21.64 -21.87 -12.43
N VAL A 634 -20.94 -22.95 -12.08
CA VAL A 634 -19.47 -22.98 -12.04
C VAL A 634 -18.90 -23.95 -13.07
N CYS A 635 -18.86 -25.26 -12.80
CA CYS A 635 -18.31 -26.23 -13.75
C CYS A 635 -19.37 -26.92 -14.62
N ASN A 636 -20.66 -26.89 -14.24
CA ASN A 636 -21.75 -27.61 -14.92
C ASN A 636 -21.51 -29.14 -14.99
N TYR A 637 -21.14 -29.75 -13.86
CA TYR A 637 -20.86 -31.19 -13.75
C TYR A 637 -21.96 -31.92 -12.98
N SER A 638 -22.62 -32.87 -13.64
CA SER A 638 -23.49 -33.80 -12.92
C SER A 638 -22.68 -34.87 -12.19
N VAL A 639 -23.23 -35.40 -11.10
CA VAL A 639 -22.66 -36.55 -10.35
C VAL A 639 -22.41 -37.75 -11.28
N ASN A 640 -23.26 -37.96 -12.28
CA ASN A 640 -23.10 -39.04 -13.25
C ASN A 640 -21.90 -38.84 -14.18
N VAL A 641 -21.61 -37.60 -14.58
CA VAL A 641 -20.44 -37.26 -15.40
C VAL A 641 -19.16 -37.48 -14.61
N LEU A 642 -19.10 -36.96 -13.37
CA LEU A 642 -17.93 -37.16 -12.50
C LEU A 642 -17.65 -38.64 -12.22
N LYS A 643 -18.70 -39.43 -12.00
CA LYS A 643 -18.59 -40.90 -11.84
C LYS A 643 -18.06 -41.59 -13.09
N ASN A 644 -18.57 -41.21 -14.27
CA ASN A 644 -18.17 -41.83 -15.53
C ASN A 644 -16.71 -41.52 -15.88
N ILE A 645 -16.18 -40.38 -15.42
CA ILE A 645 -14.78 -39.97 -15.63
C ILE A 645 -13.87 -40.61 -14.59
N THR A 646 -14.18 -40.47 -13.29
CA THR A 646 -13.24 -40.79 -12.20
C THR A 646 -13.41 -42.18 -11.59
N GLY A 647 -14.57 -42.81 -11.79
CA GLY A 647 -14.95 -44.03 -11.08
C GLY A 647 -15.41 -43.83 -9.64
N LEU A 648 -15.56 -42.58 -9.17
CA LEU A 648 -16.19 -42.26 -7.88
C LEU A 648 -17.68 -42.61 -7.93
N ASP A 649 -18.12 -43.58 -7.14
CA ASP A 649 -19.53 -43.97 -7.11
C ASP A 649 -20.41 -42.92 -6.39
N ASN A 650 -21.71 -42.91 -6.70
CA ASN A 650 -22.64 -41.92 -6.16
C ASN A 650 -22.65 -41.91 -4.62
N ASN A 651 -22.45 -43.07 -3.99
CA ASN A 651 -22.41 -43.19 -2.52
C ASN A 651 -21.14 -42.55 -1.94
N THR A 652 -19.98 -42.68 -2.60
CA THR A 652 -18.76 -41.98 -2.18
C THR A 652 -18.91 -40.47 -2.37
N ILE A 653 -19.46 -40.01 -3.50
CA ILE A 653 -19.70 -38.58 -3.74
C ILE A 653 -20.68 -38.00 -2.71
N GLU A 654 -21.77 -38.71 -2.40
CA GLU A 654 -22.73 -38.29 -1.37
C GLU A 654 -22.10 -38.25 0.04
N LYS A 655 -21.22 -39.19 0.38
CA LYS A 655 -20.45 -39.14 1.63
C LYS A 655 -19.43 -38.00 1.65
N MET A 656 -18.87 -37.63 0.50
CA MET A 656 -17.98 -36.48 0.35
C MET A 656 -18.72 -35.16 0.54
N TRP A 657 -19.96 -35.03 0.05
CA TRP A 657 -20.82 -33.88 0.34
C TRP A 657 -21.19 -33.74 1.83
N ASN A 658 -21.08 -34.80 2.60
CA ASN A 658 -21.34 -34.81 4.05
C ASN A 658 -20.03 -34.91 4.88
N ASP A 659 -18.87 -34.60 4.28
CA ASP A 659 -17.54 -34.58 4.92
C ASP A 659 -17.09 -35.89 5.61
N LYS A 660 -17.61 -37.05 5.17
CA LYS A 660 -17.36 -38.36 5.84
C LYS A 660 -16.38 -39.28 5.09
N SER A 661 -15.96 -38.96 3.87
CA SER A 661 -15.08 -39.82 3.04
C SER A 661 -13.97 -39.06 2.30
N LEU A 662 -13.33 -38.13 3.00
CA LEU A 662 -12.32 -37.21 2.46
C LEU A 662 -10.91 -37.85 2.47
N THR A 663 -10.72 -38.92 1.69
CA THR A 663 -9.37 -39.51 1.51
C THR A 663 -8.61 -38.76 0.42
N LYS A 664 -7.26 -38.73 0.49
CA LYS A 664 -6.40 -38.12 -0.56
C LYS A 664 -6.78 -38.59 -1.96
N VAL A 665 -6.95 -39.90 -2.13
CA VAL A 665 -7.35 -40.51 -3.40
C VAL A 665 -8.69 -39.97 -3.88
N ASN A 666 -9.72 -39.91 -3.03
CA ASN A 666 -11.05 -39.44 -3.44
C ASN A 666 -11.06 -37.94 -3.78
N VAL A 667 -10.46 -37.11 -2.93
CA VAL A 667 -10.42 -35.65 -3.09
C VAL A 667 -9.67 -35.26 -4.36
N ILE A 668 -8.50 -35.87 -4.60
CA ILE A 668 -7.67 -35.58 -5.77
C ILE A 668 -8.32 -36.12 -7.04
N SER A 669 -8.96 -37.30 -6.98
CA SER A 669 -9.74 -37.83 -8.11
C SER A 669 -10.87 -36.88 -8.49
N ALA A 670 -11.57 -36.30 -7.50
CA ALA A 670 -12.62 -35.33 -7.75
C ALA A 670 -12.08 -34.03 -8.37
N CYS A 671 -10.96 -33.49 -7.84
CA CYS A 671 -10.35 -32.26 -8.36
C CYS A 671 -9.87 -32.41 -9.81
N LEU A 672 -9.20 -33.53 -10.12
CA LEU A 672 -8.73 -33.82 -11.49
C LEU A 672 -9.89 -34.10 -12.44
N GLY A 673 -10.92 -34.83 -12.00
CA GLY A 673 -12.10 -35.13 -12.83
C GLY A 673 -12.96 -33.91 -13.17
N LEU A 674 -12.92 -32.88 -12.33
CA LEU A 674 -13.61 -31.59 -12.56
C LEU A 674 -12.75 -30.59 -13.36
N HIS A 675 -11.47 -30.91 -13.59
CA HIS A 675 -10.46 -30.02 -14.14
C HIS A 675 -10.36 -28.69 -13.36
N LEU A 676 -10.17 -28.78 -12.04
CA LEU A 676 -9.99 -27.60 -11.18
C LEU A 676 -8.55 -27.08 -11.26
N PRO A 677 -8.33 -25.78 -11.57
CA PRO A 677 -7.00 -25.17 -11.54
C PRO A 677 -6.31 -25.38 -10.20
N PHE A 678 -4.96 -25.37 -10.23
CA PHE A 678 -4.16 -25.68 -9.04
C PHE A 678 -4.56 -24.89 -7.78
N PRO A 679 -4.74 -23.54 -7.82
CA PRO A 679 -5.15 -22.77 -6.64
C PRO A 679 -6.46 -23.29 -6.01
N VAL A 680 -7.47 -23.57 -6.84
CA VAL A 680 -8.78 -24.09 -6.40
C VAL A 680 -8.62 -25.49 -5.81
N SER A 681 -7.88 -26.37 -6.48
CA SER A 681 -7.65 -27.73 -6.00
C SER A 681 -6.85 -27.77 -4.69
N SER A 682 -5.94 -26.80 -4.47
CA SER A 682 -5.19 -26.66 -3.23
C SER A 682 -6.10 -26.27 -2.08
N THR A 683 -6.98 -25.28 -2.29
CA THR A 683 -7.99 -24.89 -1.29
C THR A 683 -8.96 -26.03 -0.98
N MET A 684 -9.36 -26.83 -1.98
CA MET A 684 -10.19 -28.02 -1.76
C MET A 684 -9.48 -29.09 -0.91
N VAL A 685 -8.18 -29.27 -1.08
CA VAL A 685 -7.38 -30.17 -0.26
C VAL A 685 -7.28 -29.65 1.19
N GLU A 686 -7.11 -28.35 1.38
CA GLU A 686 -7.08 -27.70 2.69
C GLU A 686 -8.43 -27.79 3.41
N ALA A 687 -9.53 -27.55 2.69
CA ALA A 687 -10.90 -27.69 3.21
C ALA A 687 -11.24 -29.12 3.64
N ALA A 688 -10.56 -30.12 3.07
CA ALA A 688 -10.66 -31.52 3.46
C ALA A 688 -9.73 -31.90 4.64
N GLU A 689 -9.00 -30.94 5.22
CA GLU A 689 -7.98 -31.13 6.26
C GLU A 689 -6.85 -32.10 5.84
N LEU A 690 -6.60 -32.22 4.53
CA LEU A 690 -5.60 -33.13 3.98
C LEU A 690 -4.25 -32.42 3.82
N THR A 691 -3.21 -32.93 4.45
CA THR A 691 -1.85 -32.37 4.29
C THR A 691 -1.13 -32.96 3.08
N ILE A 692 -0.96 -32.14 2.04
CA ILE A 692 -0.03 -32.35 0.91
C ILE A 692 1.24 -31.50 1.14
N ASN A 693 1.65 -31.31 2.39
CA ASN A 693 2.85 -30.55 2.71
C ASN A 693 4.11 -31.37 2.35
N MET A 694 5.02 -30.79 1.56
CA MET A 694 6.27 -31.41 1.11
C MET A 694 7.32 -31.61 2.22
N PHE A 695 7.17 -30.91 3.35
CA PHE A 695 8.18 -30.85 4.42
C PHE A 695 7.82 -31.74 5.63
N VAL A 696 6.58 -32.23 5.70
CA VAL A 696 6.02 -32.96 6.85
C VAL A 696 5.69 -34.41 6.46
N GLY A 697 6.12 -35.39 7.26
CA GLY A 697 5.80 -36.82 7.08
C GLY A 697 6.99 -37.76 6.87
N SER A 698 6.73 -39.05 6.70
CA SER A 698 7.76 -40.07 6.41
C SER A 698 8.34 -39.90 5.01
N VAL A 699 9.53 -40.46 4.72
CA VAL A 699 10.18 -40.37 3.39
C VAL A 699 9.24 -40.83 2.27
N LYS A 700 8.47 -41.90 2.52
CA LYS A 700 7.46 -42.40 1.59
C LYS A 700 6.27 -41.43 1.43
N GLY A 701 5.77 -40.86 2.52
CA GLY A 701 4.69 -39.87 2.49
C GLY A 701 5.07 -38.54 1.82
N LYS A 702 6.33 -38.11 1.94
CA LYS A 702 6.86 -36.92 1.25
C LYS A 702 6.93 -37.12 -0.28
N ALA A 703 7.35 -38.32 -0.72
CA ALA A 703 7.35 -38.67 -2.13
C ALA A 703 5.93 -38.72 -2.70
N GLU A 704 4.98 -39.30 -1.96
CA GLU A 704 3.57 -39.37 -2.34
C GLU A 704 2.92 -37.96 -2.43
N ASN A 705 3.17 -37.09 -1.44
CA ASN A 705 2.69 -35.71 -1.46
C ASN A 705 3.26 -34.91 -2.63
N ARG A 706 4.53 -35.13 -3.00
CA ARG A 706 5.13 -34.50 -4.17
C ARG A 706 4.46 -34.95 -5.47
N SER A 707 4.11 -36.23 -5.58
CA SER A 707 3.36 -36.75 -6.73
C SER A 707 1.97 -36.13 -6.82
N TYR A 708 1.25 -36.01 -5.71
CA TYR A 708 -0.07 -35.36 -5.70
C TYR A 708 -0.04 -33.89 -6.09
N GLN A 709 0.92 -33.11 -5.56
CA GLN A 709 1.07 -31.70 -5.93
C GLN A 709 1.47 -31.55 -7.40
N GLY A 710 2.35 -32.42 -7.91
CA GLY A 710 2.69 -32.46 -9.33
C GLY A 710 1.49 -32.76 -10.23
N LEU A 711 0.62 -33.70 -9.84
CA LEU A 711 -0.60 -34.01 -10.58
C LEU A 711 -1.56 -32.81 -10.62
N LEU A 712 -1.84 -32.20 -9.48
CA LEU A 712 -2.77 -31.05 -9.41
C LEU A 712 -2.22 -29.81 -10.14
N SER A 713 -0.91 -29.60 -10.15
CA SER A 713 -0.31 -28.43 -10.82
C SER A 713 -0.13 -28.63 -12.32
N THR A 714 0.29 -29.81 -12.76
CA THR A 714 0.66 -30.04 -14.17
C THR A 714 -0.42 -30.73 -14.99
N ARG A 715 -1.36 -31.45 -14.37
CA ARG A 715 -2.31 -32.34 -15.08
C ARG A 715 -3.78 -32.02 -14.84
N TRP A 716 -4.10 -30.93 -14.15
CA TRP A 716 -5.49 -30.60 -13.87
C TRP A 716 -6.36 -30.44 -15.14
N ALA A 717 -5.80 -29.98 -16.26
CA ALA A 717 -6.51 -29.84 -17.54
C ALA A 717 -6.43 -31.08 -18.45
N SER A 718 -5.65 -32.11 -18.07
CA SER A 718 -5.47 -33.32 -18.88
C SER A 718 -6.61 -34.31 -18.69
N GLU A 719 -6.86 -35.18 -19.68
CA GLU A 719 -7.91 -36.20 -19.58
C GLU A 719 -7.62 -37.19 -18.44
N TYR A 720 -8.66 -37.50 -17.65
CA TYR A 720 -8.50 -38.35 -16.48
C TYR A 720 -8.02 -39.77 -16.81
N ASP A 721 -8.50 -40.33 -17.92
CA ASP A 721 -8.08 -41.65 -18.42
C ASP A 721 -6.58 -41.65 -18.78
N ASP A 722 -6.10 -40.60 -19.46
CA ASP A 722 -4.69 -40.43 -19.82
C ASP A 722 -3.81 -40.30 -18.56
N ILE A 723 -4.28 -39.54 -17.55
CA ILE A 723 -3.58 -39.43 -16.26
C ILE A 723 -3.48 -40.81 -15.59
N TYR A 724 -4.56 -41.59 -15.60
CA TYR A 724 -4.58 -42.92 -15.00
C TYR A 724 -3.66 -43.90 -15.73
N ASP A 725 -3.66 -43.88 -17.06
CA ASP A 725 -2.80 -44.74 -17.88
C ASP A 725 -1.31 -44.37 -17.72
N ASP A 726 -0.98 -43.08 -17.65
CA ASP A 726 0.37 -42.59 -17.32
C ASP A 726 0.81 -43.08 -15.93
N LEU A 727 -0.04 -42.94 -14.91
CA LEU A 727 0.27 -43.40 -13.55
C LEU A 727 0.43 -44.91 -13.47
N LYS A 728 -0.37 -45.67 -14.22
CA LYS A 728 -0.28 -47.13 -14.30
C LYS A 728 1.00 -47.58 -14.99
N ALA A 729 1.46 -46.87 -16.02
CA ALA A 729 2.75 -47.13 -16.65
C ALA A 729 3.93 -46.87 -15.67
N GLU A 730 3.74 -46.01 -14.68
CA GLU A 730 4.71 -45.66 -13.64
C GLU A 730 4.54 -46.48 -12.34
N GLY A 731 3.56 -47.38 -12.26
CA GLY A 731 3.27 -48.19 -11.07
C GLY A 731 2.71 -47.39 -9.88
N MET A 732 2.09 -46.23 -10.16
CA MET A 732 1.51 -45.29 -9.20
C MET A 732 -0.02 -45.17 -9.35
N GLU A 733 -0.69 -46.18 -9.90
CA GLU A 733 -2.14 -46.19 -10.13
C GLU A 733 -2.98 -46.08 -8.84
N ALA A 734 -2.36 -46.33 -7.67
CA ALA A 734 -3.02 -46.21 -6.37
C ALA A 734 -3.27 -44.76 -5.93
N LEU A 735 -2.68 -43.76 -6.60
CA LEU A 735 -2.83 -42.34 -6.25
C LEU A 735 -4.22 -41.79 -6.58
N ILE A 736 -4.89 -42.31 -7.61
CA ILE A 736 -6.22 -41.85 -8.03
C ILE A 736 -7.17 -43.03 -8.24
N LYS A 737 -8.48 -42.76 -8.29
CA LYS A 737 -9.47 -43.81 -8.57
C LYS A 737 -9.38 -44.28 -10.01
N ALA A 738 -9.54 -45.59 -10.20
CA ALA A 738 -9.58 -46.19 -11.53
C ALA A 738 -10.87 -45.78 -12.27
N PRO A 739 -10.76 -45.29 -13.51
CA PRO A 739 -11.91 -44.96 -14.32
C PRO A 739 -12.76 -46.21 -14.62
N PRO A 740 -14.08 -46.07 -14.81
CA PRO A 740 -14.95 -47.21 -15.08
C PRO A 740 -14.62 -47.81 -16.46
N LYS A 741 -14.41 -49.14 -16.52
CA LYS A 741 -14.11 -49.84 -17.78
C LYS A 741 -15.16 -49.50 -18.85
N ALA A 742 -14.72 -48.91 -19.96
CA ALA A 742 -15.57 -48.63 -21.12
C ALA A 742 -16.30 -49.92 -21.56
N LYS A 743 -17.63 -49.92 -21.50
CA LYS A 743 -18.41 -50.88 -22.28
C LYS A 743 -18.17 -50.54 -23.74
N LEU A 744 -17.38 -51.35 -24.43
CA LEU A 744 -17.27 -51.37 -25.89
C LEU A 744 -18.67 -51.34 -26.51
N SER A 745 -19.16 -50.15 -26.89
CA SER A 745 -20.34 -50.04 -27.73
C SER A 745 -19.91 -50.47 -29.12
N LYS A 746 -20.28 -51.69 -29.50
CA LYS A 746 -20.33 -52.14 -30.88
C LYS A 746 -21.03 -51.07 -31.72
N LYS A 747 -20.29 -50.28 -32.49
CA LYS A 747 -20.83 -49.67 -33.72
C LYS A 747 -21.11 -50.84 -34.66
N LYS A 748 -22.39 -51.18 -34.82
CA LYS A 748 -22.87 -51.89 -36.00
C LYS A 748 -22.66 -50.97 -37.20
N SER A 749 -22.08 -51.56 -38.25
CA SER A 749 -22.11 -51.23 -39.68
C SER A 749 -22.73 -49.89 -40.09
#